data_AF-A0A2N3B7M3-F1
#
_entry.id   AF-A0A2N3B7M3-F1
#
_cell.length_a   1.000
_cell.length_b   1.000
_cell.length_c   1.000
_cell.angle_alpha   90.00
_cell.angle_beta   90.00
_cell.angle_gamma   90.00
#
_symmetry.space_group_name_H-M   'P 1'
#
loop_
_entity.id
_entity.type
_entity.pdbx_description
1 polymer ?
#
loop_
_entity_poly.entity_id
_entity_poly.type
_entity_poly.pdbx_seq_one_letter_code
_entity_poly.pdbx_strand_id
1 'polypeptide(L)'
;LYALGLDQEAICDTFYDRVVYTRHGEGWAAPFDPERLKGVKPLHALVDADTGEVVAKAGDKLTPRKLKMLAEDGVKALLEPFEALYGRFIACDIINEETGAIHVEAGDELFEENVQALLDAGVTEFPTLDIDNVTVGPYIRNTMAADKSHNRDEALIEIYRVMRPGEPPTLEGARTLFESLFFDSERYDLSAVGRVKMNMRLELDAPDTMRTLRKEDILAVVKAMVDLRDGRGEVDDIDHLGNRRVRSVGELMENQYRVGLLRMERAIKERMSSVEIDTVMPQDLINAKPAAAAVREFFGSSQLSQFMDQTNPLSEVTHKRRLSALGPGGLTRERAGFEVRDVHPTHYGRMCPIETPEGPNIGLINSLASFARVNKYGFIETPYRRVVEGKVTDDVVYLSATEEMRYVIAQANAELSEDGGFVNDLVSTRKAGEFMLNPRELIDFIDVSPKQLVSVAASLIPFLENDDANRALMGSNMQRQAVPLLRAEAPFVGTGIEEIVARDSGAAIVARRAGVIDQVDAMRIVVRVTDDLKPGDPGVDIYRLRKFQRPNQNTCINQRPLVNVGDLVGKGDVIADGPSTDLGELALGKNVLVAFMPWMGYNYEDSILISERIVKDDVFTSIHIEEYEIMARDTKLGPEEITRDIPNVGEEALRNLDEAGIVYIGAEVGPGDILVGKITPKGESPMTPEEKLLRAIFGEKASDVRDTSLRMAPGDYGTVVEV
;
A
#
# COMPACT_ATOMS: atom_id res chain seq x y z
N LEU A 1 -18.03 3.86 -27.86
CA LEU A 1 -18.77 2.61 -28.18
C LEU A 1 -18.63 2.24 -29.66
N TYR A 2 -18.83 3.19 -30.59
CA TYR A 2 -18.56 2.99 -32.02
C TYR A 2 -17.17 2.41 -32.34
N ALA A 3 -16.10 2.87 -31.69
CA ALA A 3 -14.75 2.32 -31.88
C ALA A 3 -14.63 0.81 -31.57
N LEU A 4 -15.46 0.29 -30.64
CA LEU A 4 -15.54 -1.15 -30.31
C LEU A 4 -16.31 -1.95 -31.38
N GLY A 5 -16.97 -1.27 -32.31
CA GLY A 5 -17.74 -1.84 -33.42
C GLY A 5 -19.23 -2.01 -33.14
N LEU A 6 -19.79 -1.31 -32.14
CA LEU A 6 -21.25 -1.24 -31.96
C LEU A 6 -21.81 -0.12 -32.87
N ASP A 7 -22.95 -0.37 -33.50
CA ASP A 7 -23.77 0.63 -34.18
C ASP A 7 -24.79 1.25 -33.22
N GLN A 8 -25.60 2.19 -33.70
CA GLN A 8 -26.60 2.91 -32.88
C GLN A 8 -27.61 1.96 -32.24
N GLU A 9 -28.09 0.97 -33.00
CA GLU A 9 -29.03 -0.04 -32.51
C GLU A 9 -28.42 -0.89 -31.39
N ALA A 10 -27.23 -1.46 -31.61
CA ALA A 10 -26.57 -2.27 -30.60
C ALA A 10 -26.22 -1.47 -29.34
N ILE A 11 -25.89 -0.17 -29.47
CA ILE A 11 -25.70 0.71 -28.32
C ILE A 11 -27.02 0.84 -27.56
N CYS A 12 -28.11 1.18 -28.24
CA CYS A 12 -29.41 1.33 -27.61
C CYS A 12 -29.85 0.05 -26.88
N ASP A 13 -29.71 -1.11 -27.50
CA ASP A 13 -30.06 -2.42 -26.93
C ASP A 13 -29.23 -2.82 -25.73
N THR A 14 -27.98 -2.36 -25.67
CA THR A 14 -27.09 -2.71 -24.56
C THR A 14 -27.50 -1.99 -23.28
N PHE A 15 -27.99 -0.74 -23.38
CA PHE A 15 -28.22 0.14 -22.24
C PHE A 15 -29.69 0.35 -21.89
N TYR A 16 -30.61 0.06 -22.80
CA TYR A 16 -32.04 0.28 -22.62
C TYR A 16 -32.83 -0.97 -22.96
N ASP A 17 -33.87 -1.25 -22.15
CA ASP A 17 -34.89 -2.21 -22.53
C ASP A 17 -35.81 -1.64 -23.61
N ARG A 18 -36.49 -2.51 -24.36
CA ARG A 18 -37.37 -2.13 -25.46
C ARG A 18 -38.84 -2.28 -25.06
N VAL A 19 -39.67 -1.34 -25.50
CA VAL A 19 -41.12 -1.38 -25.38
C VAL A 19 -41.69 -1.47 -26.78
N VAL A 20 -42.29 -2.61 -27.12
CA VAL A 20 -42.87 -2.83 -28.45
C VAL A 20 -44.29 -2.29 -28.48
N TYR A 21 -44.54 -1.30 -29.33
CA TYR A 21 -45.89 -0.82 -29.60
C TYR A 21 -46.45 -1.56 -30.81
N THR A 22 -47.62 -2.17 -30.66
CA THR A 22 -48.31 -2.90 -31.72
C THR A 22 -49.56 -2.15 -32.16
N ARG A 23 -49.85 -2.16 -33.45
CA ARG A 23 -50.99 -1.45 -34.00
C ARG A 23 -52.29 -2.13 -33.58
N HIS A 24 -53.21 -1.35 -33.01
CA HIS A 24 -54.53 -1.84 -32.61
C HIS A 24 -55.62 -0.85 -33.05
N GLY A 25 -56.22 -1.12 -34.22
CA GLY A 25 -57.23 -0.24 -34.83
C GLY A 25 -56.65 1.10 -35.28
N GLU A 26 -57.19 2.19 -34.73
CA GLU A 26 -56.72 3.57 -34.93
C GLU A 26 -55.70 4.01 -33.85
N GLY A 27 -55.21 3.12 -32.97
CA GLY A 27 -54.23 3.47 -31.93
C GLY A 27 -53.11 2.45 -31.79
N TRP A 28 -52.31 2.59 -30.73
CA TRP A 28 -51.18 1.71 -30.43
C TRP A 28 -51.38 1.02 -29.08
N ALA A 29 -51.00 -0.24 -29.00
CA ALA A 29 -51.04 -1.03 -27.77
C ALA A 29 -49.62 -1.28 -27.25
N ALA A 30 -49.37 -0.92 -25.99
CA ALA A 30 -48.12 -1.16 -25.28
C ALA A 30 -48.27 -2.35 -24.31
N PRO A 31 -47.21 -3.15 -24.07
CA PRO A 31 -47.27 -4.22 -23.09
C PRO A 31 -47.47 -3.67 -21.68
N PHE A 32 -48.34 -4.32 -20.90
CA PHE A 32 -48.59 -3.99 -19.51
C PHE A 32 -47.43 -4.47 -18.63
N ASP A 33 -46.76 -3.53 -17.97
CA ASP A 33 -45.71 -3.81 -16.99
C ASP A 33 -46.05 -3.15 -15.63
N PRO A 34 -46.36 -3.96 -14.60
CA PRO A 34 -46.65 -3.48 -13.26
C PRO A 34 -45.52 -2.69 -12.58
N GLU A 35 -44.26 -3.02 -12.83
CA GLU A 35 -43.15 -2.31 -12.19
C GLU A 35 -42.94 -0.92 -12.84
N ARG A 36 -43.14 -0.81 -14.15
CA ARG A 36 -43.02 0.48 -14.89
C ARG A 36 -44.12 1.47 -14.51
N LEU A 37 -45.33 1.00 -14.27
CA LEU A 37 -46.47 1.84 -13.92
C LEU A 37 -46.53 2.20 -12.42
N LYS A 38 -45.59 1.70 -11.62
CA LYS A 38 -45.59 1.85 -10.15
C LYS A 38 -45.36 3.30 -9.73
N GLY A 39 -46.37 3.87 -9.08
CA GLY A 39 -46.31 5.26 -8.58
C GLY A 39 -46.51 6.33 -9.65
N VAL A 40 -46.63 5.95 -10.92
CA VAL A 40 -46.94 6.84 -12.04
C VAL A 40 -48.40 7.30 -11.95
N LYS A 41 -48.65 8.55 -12.37
CA LYS A 41 -49.99 9.08 -12.61
C LYS A 41 -50.18 9.18 -14.12
N PRO A 42 -51.04 8.35 -14.72
CA PRO A 42 -51.22 8.36 -16.16
C PRO A 42 -51.87 9.69 -16.58
N LEU A 43 -51.37 10.27 -17.68
CA LEU A 43 -51.87 11.54 -18.22
C LEU A 43 -53.24 11.39 -18.88
N HIS A 44 -53.52 10.20 -19.40
CA HIS A 44 -54.79 9.79 -19.99
C HIS A 44 -55.35 8.55 -19.26
N ALA A 45 -56.57 8.13 -19.60
CA ALA A 45 -57.14 6.93 -19.00
C ALA A 45 -56.48 5.67 -19.61
N LEU A 46 -56.00 4.76 -18.78
CA LEU A 46 -55.45 3.48 -19.24
C LEU A 46 -56.61 2.55 -19.60
N VAL A 47 -56.59 2.02 -20.82
CA VAL A 47 -57.61 1.14 -21.36
C VAL A 47 -56.95 -0.20 -21.72
N ASP A 48 -57.55 -1.31 -21.32
CA ASP A 48 -57.08 -2.63 -21.71
C ASP A 48 -57.34 -2.87 -23.21
N ALA A 49 -56.30 -3.26 -23.95
CA ALA A 49 -56.38 -3.47 -25.38
C ALA A 49 -57.28 -4.66 -25.77
N ASP A 50 -57.37 -5.69 -24.93
CA ASP A 50 -58.14 -6.91 -25.23
C ASP A 50 -59.64 -6.73 -24.96
N THR A 51 -59.99 -6.00 -23.89
CA THR A 51 -61.39 -5.84 -23.43
C THR A 51 -62.00 -4.48 -23.77
N GLY A 52 -61.18 -3.45 -24.03
CA GLY A 52 -61.62 -2.07 -24.24
C GLY A 52 -62.11 -1.39 -22.96
N GLU A 53 -61.91 -2.00 -21.78
CA GLU A 53 -62.35 -1.46 -20.50
C GLU A 53 -61.32 -0.50 -19.89
N VAL A 54 -61.79 0.57 -19.23
CA VAL A 54 -60.93 1.54 -18.56
C VAL A 54 -60.42 0.95 -17.25
N VAL A 55 -59.15 0.56 -17.22
CA VAL A 55 -58.47 -0.05 -16.07
C VAL A 55 -57.97 0.98 -15.05
N ALA A 56 -57.65 2.21 -15.49
CA ALA A 56 -57.34 3.32 -14.59
C ALA A 56 -57.70 4.68 -15.19
N LYS A 57 -58.17 5.63 -14.37
CA LYS A 57 -58.49 6.99 -14.83
C LYS A 57 -57.23 7.87 -14.87
N ALA A 58 -57.25 8.89 -15.74
CA ALA A 58 -56.22 9.91 -15.77
C ALA A 58 -56.04 10.55 -14.38
N GLY A 59 -54.79 10.71 -13.94
CA GLY A 59 -54.43 11.29 -12.64
C GLY A 59 -54.51 10.34 -11.43
N ASP A 60 -55.07 9.13 -11.58
CA ASP A 60 -55.06 8.12 -10.52
C ASP A 60 -53.64 7.68 -10.21
N LYS A 61 -53.25 7.66 -8.93
CA LYS A 61 -51.95 7.09 -8.54
C LYS A 61 -52.02 5.57 -8.61
N LEU A 62 -51.18 4.98 -9.46
CA LEU A 62 -51.07 3.53 -9.58
C LEU A 62 -50.25 2.98 -8.41
N THR A 63 -50.95 2.36 -7.44
CA THR A 63 -50.32 1.74 -6.27
C THR A 63 -49.97 0.28 -6.56
N PRO A 64 -48.97 -0.31 -5.87
CA PRO A 64 -48.61 -1.71 -6.07
C PRO A 64 -49.80 -2.68 -5.93
N ARG A 65 -50.74 -2.37 -5.03
CA ARG A 65 -51.97 -3.15 -4.86
C ARG A 65 -52.87 -3.09 -6.10
N LYS A 66 -53.08 -1.90 -6.66
CA LYS A 66 -53.93 -1.72 -7.86
C LYS A 66 -53.30 -2.39 -9.08
N LEU A 67 -51.99 -2.28 -9.24
CA LEU A 67 -51.25 -2.92 -10.33
C LEU A 67 -51.26 -4.44 -10.24
N LYS A 68 -51.15 -5.00 -9.02
CA LYS A 68 -51.29 -6.44 -8.80
C LYS A 68 -52.69 -6.94 -9.14
N MET A 69 -53.74 -6.19 -8.78
CA MET A 69 -55.12 -6.53 -9.17
C MET A 69 -55.27 -6.54 -10.69
N LEU A 70 -54.77 -5.52 -11.39
CA LEU A 70 -54.82 -5.46 -12.86
C LEU A 70 -54.07 -6.62 -13.53
N ALA A 71 -52.95 -7.05 -12.95
CA ALA A 71 -52.22 -8.24 -13.42
C ALA A 71 -53.02 -9.55 -13.18
N GLU A 72 -53.67 -9.68 -12.01
CA GLU A 72 -54.52 -10.83 -11.67
C GLU A 72 -55.80 -10.87 -12.53
N ASP A 73 -56.34 -9.71 -12.90
CA ASP A 73 -57.49 -9.54 -13.79
C ASP A 73 -57.14 -9.85 -15.27
N GLY A 74 -55.86 -10.12 -15.57
CA GLY A 74 -55.41 -10.64 -16.87
C GLY A 74 -55.05 -9.58 -17.91
N VAL A 75 -54.87 -8.33 -17.52
CA VAL A 75 -54.48 -7.23 -18.43
C VAL A 75 -53.07 -7.49 -18.98
N LYS A 76 -52.94 -7.54 -20.31
CA LYS A 76 -51.66 -7.82 -21.00
C LYS A 76 -51.12 -6.65 -21.80
N ALA A 77 -51.99 -5.83 -22.37
CA ALA A 77 -51.60 -4.67 -23.15
C ALA A 77 -52.55 -3.50 -22.89
N LEU A 78 -52.00 -2.30 -22.94
CA LEU A 78 -52.72 -1.05 -22.72
C LEU A 78 -52.78 -0.25 -24.01
N LEU A 79 -53.96 0.29 -24.34
CA LEU A 79 -54.13 1.23 -25.44
C LEU A 79 -53.62 2.61 -25.05
N GLU A 80 -52.71 3.12 -25.86
CA GLU A 80 -52.06 4.41 -25.71
C GLU A 80 -52.51 5.33 -26.86
N PRO A 81 -52.91 6.58 -26.58
CA PRO A 81 -53.26 7.56 -27.60
C PRO A 81 -52.01 8.01 -28.37
N PHE A 82 -52.18 8.53 -29.60
CA PHE A 82 -51.06 8.98 -30.44
C PHE A 82 -50.15 9.99 -29.74
N GLU A 83 -50.74 10.90 -28.97
CA GLU A 83 -50.00 11.95 -28.28
C GLU A 83 -49.11 11.41 -27.15
N ALA A 84 -49.38 10.19 -26.65
CA ALA A 84 -48.54 9.56 -25.62
C ALA A 84 -47.22 9.01 -26.17
N LEU A 85 -47.11 8.87 -27.50
CA LEU A 85 -45.89 8.46 -28.18
C LEU A 85 -44.93 9.61 -28.42
N TYR A 86 -45.41 10.86 -28.36
CA TYR A 86 -44.56 12.03 -28.62
C TYR A 86 -43.50 12.19 -27.52
N GLY A 87 -42.26 12.43 -27.94
CA GLY A 87 -41.11 12.53 -27.04
C GLY A 87 -40.55 11.18 -26.57
N ARG A 88 -41.09 10.04 -27.03
CA ARG A 88 -40.45 8.72 -26.89
C ARG A 88 -39.36 8.57 -27.94
N PHE A 89 -38.40 7.68 -27.69
CA PHE A 89 -37.27 7.44 -28.59
C PHE A 89 -37.39 6.09 -29.27
N ILE A 90 -37.14 6.01 -30.57
CA ILE A 90 -37.15 4.74 -31.31
C ILE A 90 -35.92 3.90 -30.93
N ALA A 91 -36.09 2.57 -30.86
CA ALA A 91 -35.00 1.66 -30.47
C ALA A 91 -34.17 1.10 -31.65
N CYS A 92 -34.76 0.97 -32.85
CA CYS A 92 -34.09 0.44 -34.04
C CYS A 92 -34.45 1.24 -35.29
N ASP A 93 -33.63 1.16 -36.33
CA ASP A 93 -33.89 1.80 -37.61
C ASP A 93 -35.16 1.21 -38.22
N ILE A 94 -36.12 2.07 -38.58
CA ILE A 94 -37.32 1.63 -39.28
C ILE A 94 -37.11 1.92 -40.76
N ILE A 95 -36.93 0.86 -41.55
CA ILE A 95 -36.64 0.96 -42.98
C ILE A 95 -37.82 0.51 -43.83
N ASN A 96 -37.90 1.06 -45.03
CA ASN A 96 -38.77 0.55 -46.08
C ASN A 96 -38.11 -0.64 -46.77
N GLU A 97 -38.65 -1.85 -46.61
CA GLU A 97 -38.06 -3.06 -47.18
C GLU A 97 -37.98 -3.08 -48.72
N GLU A 98 -38.84 -2.32 -49.41
CA GLU A 98 -38.90 -2.29 -50.88
C GLU A 98 -37.94 -1.27 -51.50
N THR A 99 -37.72 -0.14 -50.83
CA THR A 99 -36.92 0.99 -51.37
C THR A 99 -35.59 1.20 -50.66
N GLY A 100 -35.42 0.61 -49.47
CA GLY A 100 -34.24 0.78 -48.61
C GLY A 100 -34.14 2.17 -47.96
N ALA A 101 -35.19 3.00 -48.04
CA ALA A 101 -35.22 4.31 -47.39
C ALA A 101 -35.46 4.15 -45.88
N ILE A 102 -34.69 4.86 -45.05
CA ILE A 102 -34.87 4.91 -43.60
C ILE A 102 -36.00 5.90 -43.29
N HIS A 103 -37.03 5.45 -42.59
CA HIS A 103 -38.14 6.29 -42.13
C HIS A 103 -37.77 7.04 -40.86
N VAL A 104 -37.14 6.36 -39.89
CA VAL A 104 -36.64 6.95 -38.64
C VAL A 104 -35.41 6.15 -38.18
N GLU A 105 -34.38 6.82 -37.68
CA GLU A 105 -33.16 6.20 -37.17
C GLU A 105 -33.27 5.81 -35.68
N ALA A 106 -32.48 4.84 -35.25
CA ALA A 106 -32.41 4.39 -33.87
C ALA A 106 -31.93 5.52 -32.94
N GLY A 107 -32.71 5.80 -31.89
CA GLY A 107 -32.47 6.87 -30.94
C GLY A 107 -33.11 8.21 -31.30
N ASP A 108 -33.76 8.33 -32.47
CA ASP A 108 -34.51 9.54 -32.81
C ASP A 108 -35.76 9.70 -31.95
N GLU A 109 -36.13 10.96 -31.74
CA GLU A 109 -37.32 11.34 -30.99
C GLU A 109 -38.56 11.28 -31.89
N LEU A 110 -39.65 10.72 -31.36
CA LEU A 110 -40.92 10.64 -32.04
C LEU A 110 -41.64 11.99 -31.96
N PHE A 111 -41.75 12.64 -33.11
CA PHE A 111 -42.63 13.78 -33.35
C PHE A 111 -43.87 13.35 -34.16
N GLU A 112 -44.88 14.21 -34.20
CA GLU A 112 -46.12 13.99 -34.96
C GLU A 112 -45.85 13.62 -36.43
N GLU A 113 -44.88 14.28 -37.07
CA GLU A 113 -44.45 14.02 -38.45
C GLU A 113 -43.89 12.59 -38.63
N ASN A 114 -43.05 12.14 -37.70
CA ASN A 114 -42.42 10.82 -37.75
C ASN A 114 -43.45 9.71 -37.50
N VAL A 115 -44.37 9.90 -36.55
CA VAL A 115 -45.43 8.92 -36.26
C VAL A 115 -46.39 8.80 -37.45
N GLN A 116 -46.76 9.91 -38.09
CA GLN A 116 -47.60 9.89 -39.30
C GLN A 116 -46.89 9.21 -40.47
N ALA A 117 -45.60 9.46 -40.67
CA ALA A 117 -44.80 8.80 -41.70
C ALA A 117 -44.77 7.26 -41.51
N LEU A 118 -44.69 6.79 -40.26
CA LEU A 118 -44.75 5.36 -39.93
C LEU A 118 -46.15 4.76 -40.22
N LEU A 119 -47.22 5.52 -39.98
CA LEU A 119 -48.59 5.10 -40.32
C LEU A 119 -48.81 5.01 -41.82
N ASP A 120 -48.35 6.01 -42.58
CA ASP A 120 -48.46 6.07 -44.03
C ASP A 120 -47.61 4.97 -44.71
N ALA A 121 -46.48 4.60 -44.09
CA ALA A 121 -45.63 3.48 -44.51
C ALA A 121 -46.22 2.09 -44.16
N GLY A 122 -47.32 2.02 -43.42
CA GLY A 122 -47.99 0.77 -43.08
C GLY A 122 -47.30 -0.06 -41.99
N VAL A 123 -46.44 0.55 -41.16
CA VAL A 123 -45.76 -0.14 -40.06
C VAL A 123 -46.78 -0.62 -39.02
N THR A 124 -46.67 -1.89 -38.62
CA THR A 124 -47.63 -2.55 -37.70
C THR A 124 -47.09 -2.71 -36.29
N GLU A 125 -45.77 -2.69 -36.11
CA GLU A 125 -45.11 -2.73 -34.82
C GLU A 125 -43.82 -1.92 -34.87
N PHE A 126 -43.50 -1.23 -33.77
CA PHE A 126 -42.19 -0.61 -33.62
C PHE A 126 -41.74 -0.61 -32.13
N PRO A 127 -40.45 -0.83 -31.86
CA PRO A 127 -39.90 -0.74 -30.51
C PRO A 127 -39.44 0.68 -30.17
N THR A 128 -39.78 1.16 -28.98
CA THR A 128 -39.19 2.36 -28.37
C THR A 128 -38.28 2.01 -27.22
N LEU A 129 -37.34 2.89 -26.88
CA LEU A 129 -36.51 2.77 -25.69
C LEU A 129 -37.33 2.97 -24.42
N ASP A 130 -37.14 2.10 -23.43
CA ASP A 130 -37.80 2.19 -22.12
C ASP A 130 -37.17 3.28 -21.24
N ILE A 131 -37.48 4.54 -21.58
CA ILE A 131 -36.99 5.72 -20.86
C ILE A 131 -38.19 6.43 -20.25
N ASP A 132 -38.22 6.52 -18.93
CA ASP A 132 -39.29 7.16 -18.16
C ASP A 132 -38.86 8.50 -17.53
N ASN A 133 -37.57 8.86 -17.61
CA ASN A 133 -36.95 10.05 -16.98
C ASN A 133 -37.06 10.11 -15.45
N VAL A 134 -37.50 9.03 -14.80
CA VAL A 134 -37.67 8.94 -13.34
C VAL A 134 -36.80 7.84 -12.78
N THR A 135 -36.93 6.62 -13.31
CA THR A 135 -36.13 5.46 -12.91
C THR A 135 -35.04 5.10 -13.92
N VAL A 136 -35.19 5.52 -15.18
CA VAL A 136 -34.24 5.33 -16.27
C VAL A 136 -34.11 6.62 -17.07
N GLY A 137 -32.90 7.19 -17.10
CA GLY A 137 -32.60 8.42 -17.83
C GLY A 137 -32.08 8.23 -19.28
N PRO A 138 -32.34 9.17 -20.20
CA PRO A 138 -31.84 9.14 -21.59
C PRO A 138 -30.34 9.50 -21.72
N TYR A 139 -29.48 9.08 -20.79
CA TYR A 139 -28.08 9.52 -20.75
C TYR A 139 -27.23 9.09 -21.95
N ILE A 140 -27.26 7.79 -22.28
CA ILE A 140 -26.49 7.24 -23.40
C ILE A 140 -27.09 7.73 -24.72
N ARG A 141 -28.42 7.73 -24.86
CA ARG A 141 -29.11 8.27 -26.03
C ARG A 141 -28.75 9.73 -26.30
N ASN A 142 -28.80 10.59 -25.28
CA ASN A 142 -28.47 12.02 -25.45
C ASN A 142 -26.99 12.22 -25.78
N THR A 143 -26.11 11.37 -25.25
CA THR A 143 -24.69 11.37 -25.60
C THR A 143 -24.47 10.96 -27.05
N MET A 144 -25.21 9.95 -27.51
CA MET A 144 -25.18 9.48 -28.90
C MET A 144 -25.67 10.56 -29.88
N ALA A 145 -26.75 11.26 -29.54
CA ALA A 145 -27.28 12.36 -30.36
C ALA A 145 -26.34 13.58 -30.42
N ALA A 146 -25.52 13.79 -29.39
CA ALA A 146 -24.51 14.85 -29.35
C ALA A 146 -23.16 14.45 -29.98
N ASP A 147 -22.95 13.16 -30.24
CA ASP A 147 -21.73 12.65 -30.86
C ASP A 147 -21.65 13.08 -32.33
N LYS A 148 -20.44 13.36 -32.80
CA LYS A 148 -20.16 13.73 -34.19
C LYS A 148 -19.76 12.54 -35.05
N SER A 149 -19.44 11.41 -34.42
CA SER A 149 -19.04 10.18 -35.10
C SER A 149 -20.25 9.27 -35.26
N HIS A 150 -20.46 8.75 -36.47
CA HIS A 150 -21.59 7.85 -36.76
C HIS A 150 -21.16 6.43 -37.08
N ASN A 151 -19.86 6.21 -37.28
CA ASN A 151 -19.32 4.90 -37.57
C ASN A 151 -17.99 4.65 -36.83
N ARG A 152 -17.55 3.39 -36.87
CA ARG A 152 -16.33 2.94 -36.20
C ARG A 152 -15.09 3.70 -36.67
N ASP A 153 -14.98 3.97 -37.96
CA ASP A 153 -13.78 4.55 -38.57
C ASP A 153 -13.61 6.02 -38.19
N GLU A 154 -14.70 6.79 -38.22
CA GLU A 154 -14.75 8.17 -37.71
C GLU A 154 -14.41 8.24 -36.23
N ALA A 155 -15.00 7.34 -35.42
CA ALA A 155 -14.73 7.29 -33.98
C ALA A 155 -13.25 6.98 -33.69
N LEU A 156 -12.62 6.06 -34.44
CA LEU A 156 -11.19 5.76 -34.30
C LEU A 156 -10.32 6.96 -34.69
N ILE A 157 -10.67 7.65 -35.78
CA ILE A 157 -9.96 8.86 -36.23
C ILE A 157 -10.05 9.96 -35.17
N GLU A 158 -11.21 10.16 -34.55
CA GLU A 158 -11.40 11.19 -33.53
C GLU A 158 -10.64 10.85 -32.24
N ILE A 159 -10.63 9.59 -31.82
CA ILE A 159 -9.77 9.12 -30.71
C ILE A 159 -8.30 9.39 -31.02
N TYR A 160 -7.85 9.13 -32.25
CA TYR A 160 -6.47 9.38 -32.66
C TYR A 160 -6.12 10.87 -32.57
N ARG A 161 -6.99 11.76 -33.06
CA ARG A 161 -6.79 13.22 -33.02
C ARG A 161 -6.68 13.74 -31.58
N VAL A 162 -7.48 13.21 -30.67
CA VAL A 162 -7.46 13.60 -29.25
C VAL A 162 -6.15 13.15 -28.60
N MET A 163 -5.73 11.90 -28.84
CA MET A 163 -4.51 11.34 -28.25
C MET A 163 -3.22 11.91 -28.85
N ARG A 164 -3.24 12.28 -30.13
CA ARG A 164 -2.10 12.81 -30.88
C ARG A 164 -2.48 14.08 -31.64
N PRO A 165 -2.64 15.21 -30.92
CA PRO A 165 -3.00 16.47 -31.56
C PRO A 165 -1.89 16.92 -32.52
N GLY A 166 -2.23 17.08 -33.80
CA GLY A 166 -1.34 17.61 -34.84
C GLY A 166 -0.74 16.57 -35.79
N GLU A 167 -0.87 15.27 -35.51
CA GLU A 167 -0.51 14.23 -36.49
C GLU A 167 -1.70 13.96 -37.43
N PRO A 168 -1.49 13.88 -38.77
CA PRO A 168 -2.56 13.54 -39.69
C PRO A 168 -3.07 12.11 -39.41
N PRO A 169 -4.35 11.91 -39.09
CA PRO A 169 -4.87 10.58 -38.76
C PRO A 169 -4.95 9.72 -40.01
N THR A 170 -4.38 8.52 -39.95
CA THR A 170 -4.65 7.44 -40.90
C THR A 170 -5.51 6.38 -40.21
N LEU A 171 -6.42 5.76 -40.95
CA LEU A 171 -7.36 4.77 -40.40
C LEU A 171 -6.63 3.56 -39.80
N GLU A 172 -5.58 3.08 -40.49
CA GLU A 172 -4.74 1.97 -40.02
C GLU A 172 -3.95 2.35 -38.76
N GLY A 173 -3.41 3.57 -38.71
CA GLY A 173 -2.72 4.10 -37.54
C GLY A 173 -3.65 4.26 -36.34
N ALA A 174 -4.87 4.76 -36.57
CA ALA A 174 -5.91 4.91 -35.56
C ALA A 174 -6.37 3.57 -34.98
N ARG A 175 -6.62 2.58 -35.84
CA ARG A 175 -6.96 1.23 -35.43
C ARG A 175 -5.86 0.59 -34.59
N THR A 176 -4.61 0.67 -35.06
CA THR A 176 -3.45 0.11 -34.36
C THR A 176 -3.27 0.77 -32.99
N LEU A 177 -3.42 2.10 -32.92
CA LEU A 177 -3.36 2.83 -31.66
C LEU A 177 -4.43 2.33 -30.68
N PHE A 178 -5.69 2.26 -31.11
CA PHE A 178 -6.80 1.84 -30.26
C PHE A 178 -6.63 0.41 -29.72
N GLU A 179 -6.24 -0.54 -30.57
CA GLU A 179 -5.94 -1.92 -30.15
C GLU A 179 -4.80 -1.95 -29.13
N SER A 180 -3.74 -1.18 -29.37
CA SER A 180 -2.55 -1.12 -28.51
C SER A 180 -2.81 -0.50 -27.12
N LEU A 181 -3.90 0.25 -26.95
CA LEU A 181 -4.20 0.95 -25.70
C LEU A 181 -4.79 0.01 -24.63
N PHE A 182 -5.67 -0.92 -25.02
CA PHE A 182 -6.48 -1.69 -24.07
C PHE A 182 -6.47 -3.21 -24.32
N PHE A 183 -6.20 -3.63 -25.55
CA PHE A 183 -6.35 -5.03 -26.00
C PHE A 183 -5.01 -5.74 -26.22
N ASP A 184 -3.90 -5.00 -26.22
CA ASP A 184 -2.55 -5.52 -26.35
C ASP A 184 -1.92 -5.87 -24.99
N SER A 185 -1.58 -7.14 -24.79
CA SER A 185 -0.98 -7.66 -23.55
C SER A 185 0.44 -7.16 -23.27
N GLU A 186 1.16 -6.64 -24.27
CA GLU A 186 2.48 -6.05 -24.06
C GLU A 186 2.39 -4.67 -23.41
N ARG A 187 1.30 -3.93 -23.67
CA ARG A 187 1.12 -2.53 -23.26
C ARG A 187 0.11 -2.35 -22.14
N TYR A 188 -0.88 -3.23 -22.05
CA TYR A 188 -1.95 -3.14 -21.06
C TYR A 188 -2.05 -4.42 -20.23
N ASP A 189 -2.06 -4.26 -18.91
CA ASP A 189 -2.10 -5.38 -17.96
C ASP A 189 -2.84 -4.94 -16.70
N LEU A 190 -4.06 -5.44 -16.50
CA LEU A 190 -4.83 -5.22 -15.26
C LEU A 190 -4.18 -5.87 -14.04
N SER A 191 -3.22 -6.78 -14.22
CA SER A 191 -2.82 -7.82 -13.29
C SER A 191 -3.97 -8.77 -12.92
N ALA A 192 -3.63 -9.89 -12.29
CA ALA A 192 -4.65 -10.81 -11.75
C ALA A 192 -5.57 -10.11 -10.74
N VAL A 193 -5.03 -9.20 -9.92
CA VAL A 193 -5.78 -8.48 -8.87
C VAL A 193 -6.81 -7.53 -9.48
N GLY A 194 -6.42 -6.75 -10.49
CA GLY A 194 -7.33 -5.82 -11.15
C GLY A 194 -8.48 -6.55 -11.85
N ARG A 195 -8.18 -7.71 -12.45
CA ARG A 195 -9.20 -8.58 -13.05
C ARG A 195 -10.19 -9.11 -12.01
N VAL A 196 -9.70 -9.68 -10.91
CA VAL A 196 -10.56 -10.19 -9.83
C VAL A 196 -11.45 -9.07 -9.26
N LYS A 197 -10.90 -7.88 -9.00
CA LYS A 197 -11.68 -6.74 -8.47
C LYS A 197 -12.76 -6.27 -9.44
N MET A 198 -12.43 -6.21 -10.73
CA MET A 198 -13.38 -5.86 -11.78
C MET A 198 -14.51 -6.89 -11.87
N ASN A 199 -14.16 -8.17 -11.87
CA ASN A 199 -15.13 -9.26 -11.91
C ASN A 199 -16.06 -9.25 -10.68
N MET A 200 -15.51 -9.04 -9.49
CA MET A 200 -16.31 -8.96 -8.26
C MET A 200 -17.24 -7.74 -8.24
N ARG A 201 -16.80 -6.59 -8.76
CA ARG A 201 -17.60 -5.34 -8.72
C ARG A 201 -18.70 -5.29 -9.78
N LEU A 202 -18.44 -5.89 -10.95
CA LEU A 202 -19.34 -5.88 -12.12
C LEU A 202 -20.04 -7.23 -12.34
N GLU A 203 -19.85 -8.19 -11.44
CA GLU A 203 -20.41 -9.55 -11.51
C GLU A 203 -20.07 -10.26 -12.83
N LEU A 204 -18.81 -10.15 -13.27
CA LEU A 204 -18.33 -10.75 -14.53
C LEU A 204 -17.67 -12.11 -14.28
N ASP A 205 -17.94 -13.07 -15.17
CA ASP A 205 -17.31 -14.40 -15.17
C ASP A 205 -16.16 -14.47 -16.19
N ALA A 206 -15.03 -13.84 -15.84
CA ALA A 206 -13.81 -13.90 -16.64
C ALA A 206 -12.70 -14.62 -15.87
N PRO A 207 -11.83 -15.41 -16.53
CA PRO A 207 -10.70 -16.01 -15.84
C PRO A 207 -9.68 -14.95 -15.43
N ASP A 208 -9.07 -15.11 -14.25
CA ASP A 208 -8.01 -14.22 -13.71
C ASP A 208 -6.78 -14.08 -14.62
N THR A 209 -6.61 -15.02 -15.57
CA THR A 209 -5.53 -14.99 -16.56
C THR A 209 -5.76 -13.98 -17.67
N MET A 210 -6.99 -13.51 -17.87
CA MET A 210 -7.32 -12.52 -18.89
C MET A 210 -7.07 -11.11 -18.36
N ARG A 211 -5.91 -10.55 -18.69
CA ARG A 211 -5.44 -9.29 -18.09
C ARG A 211 -5.63 -8.05 -18.97
N THR A 212 -5.96 -8.22 -20.25
CA THR A 212 -6.39 -7.12 -21.12
C THR A 212 -7.88 -6.84 -20.93
N LEU A 213 -8.34 -5.66 -21.33
CA LEU A 213 -9.78 -5.37 -21.31
C LEU A 213 -10.48 -6.11 -22.43
N ARG A 214 -11.72 -6.52 -22.18
CA ARG A 214 -12.64 -7.01 -23.19
C ARG A 214 -13.70 -5.96 -23.52
N LYS A 215 -14.42 -6.17 -24.62
CA LYS A 215 -15.54 -5.30 -25.00
C LYS A 215 -16.63 -5.34 -23.94
N GLU A 216 -16.94 -6.53 -23.44
CA GLU A 216 -17.96 -6.76 -22.42
C GLU A 216 -17.62 -6.03 -21.11
N ASP A 217 -16.33 -5.96 -20.76
CA ASP A 217 -15.89 -5.26 -19.55
C ASP A 217 -16.19 -3.75 -19.65
N ILE A 218 -15.93 -3.13 -20.81
CA ILE A 218 -16.19 -1.70 -21.03
C ILE A 218 -17.69 -1.43 -21.01
N LEU A 219 -18.50 -2.28 -21.63
CA LEU A 219 -19.96 -2.15 -21.62
C LEU A 219 -20.52 -2.27 -20.19
N ALA A 220 -20.03 -3.24 -19.41
CA ALA A 220 -20.43 -3.42 -18.02
C ALA A 220 -20.05 -2.21 -17.14
N VAL A 221 -18.87 -1.62 -17.35
CA VAL A 221 -18.46 -0.40 -16.64
C VAL A 221 -19.41 0.77 -16.95
N VAL A 222 -19.73 0.99 -18.23
CA VAL A 222 -20.66 2.07 -18.62
C VAL A 222 -22.05 1.82 -18.06
N LYS A 223 -22.52 0.56 -18.09
CA LYS A 223 -23.83 0.19 -17.54
C LYS A 223 -23.90 0.43 -16.03
N ALA A 224 -22.87 0.02 -15.29
CA ALA A 224 -22.78 0.28 -13.85
C ALA A 224 -22.76 1.78 -13.52
N MET A 225 -22.12 2.63 -14.35
CA MET A 225 -22.16 4.08 -14.17
C MET A 225 -23.57 4.67 -14.41
N VAL A 226 -24.30 4.15 -15.40
CA VAL A 226 -25.68 4.54 -15.68
C VAL A 226 -26.60 4.11 -14.54
N ASP A 227 -26.49 2.86 -14.08
CA ASP A 227 -27.26 2.33 -12.95
C ASP A 227 -27.05 3.18 -11.68
N LEU A 228 -25.79 3.54 -11.38
CA LEU A 228 -25.49 4.44 -10.25
C LEU A 228 -26.15 5.81 -10.40
N ARG A 229 -26.23 6.33 -11.63
CA ARG A 229 -26.89 7.61 -11.90
C ARG A 229 -28.41 7.52 -11.74
N ASP A 230 -28.99 6.39 -12.11
CA ASP A 230 -30.40 6.03 -11.90
C ASP A 230 -30.71 5.69 -10.42
N GLY A 231 -29.70 5.73 -9.54
CA GLY A 231 -29.84 5.49 -8.10
C GLY A 231 -29.84 4.01 -7.70
N ARG A 232 -29.41 3.12 -8.60
CA ARG A 232 -29.26 1.69 -8.37
C ARG A 232 -27.81 1.37 -8.01
N GLY A 233 -27.59 0.89 -6.79
CA GLY A 233 -26.26 0.51 -6.27
C GLY A 233 -25.62 1.57 -5.38
N GLU A 234 -24.40 1.27 -4.91
CA GLU A 234 -23.65 2.12 -3.98
C GLU A 234 -22.35 2.63 -4.60
N VAL A 235 -21.93 3.82 -4.20
CA VAL A 235 -20.66 4.45 -4.62
C VAL A 235 -19.51 3.81 -3.85
N ASP A 236 -18.45 3.43 -4.56
CA ASP A 236 -17.25 2.86 -3.95
C ASP A 236 -16.52 3.91 -3.10
N ASP A 237 -16.16 3.54 -1.87
CA ASP A 237 -15.28 4.32 -1.00
C ASP A 237 -13.80 4.03 -1.30
N ILE A 238 -13.03 5.05 -1.67
CA ILE A 238 -11.59 4.93 -2.00
C ILE A 238 -10.71 4.62 -0.78
N ASP A 239 -11.15 4.96 0.43
CA ASP A 239 -10.43 4.77 1.68
C ASP A 239 -10.62 3.37 2.26
N HIS A 240 -11.68 2.68 1.85
CA HIS A 240 -11.96 1.30 2.21
C HIS A 240 -10.77 0.37 1.87
N LEU A 241 -10.27 -0.42 2.83
CA LEU A 241 -9.11 -1.30 2.63
C LEU A 241 -9.32 -2.41 1.59
N GLY A 242 -10.57 -2.70 1.20
CA GLY A 242 -10.87 -3.55 0.04
C GLY A 242 -10.52 -2.92 -1.31
N ASN A 243 -10.36 -1.59 -1.36
CA ASN A 243 -9.96 -0.84 -2.56
C ASN A 243 -8.48 -0.40 -2.53
N ARG A 244 -7.78 -0.67 -1.42
CA ARG A 244 -6.36 -0.37 -1.23
C ARG A 244 -5.58 -1.67 -1.05
N ARG A 245 -4.45 -1.79 -1.75
CA ARG A 245 -3.59 -2.97 -1.62
C ARG A 245 -2.16 -2.59 -1.27
N VAL A 246 -1.53 -3.44 -0.48
CA VAL A 246 -0.12 -3.36 -0.13
C VAL A 246 0.68 -4.00 -1.26
N ARG A 247 1.63 -3.24 -1.81
CA ARG A 247 2.64 -3.78 -2.74
C ARG A 247 3.84 -4.22 -1.94
N SER A 248 4.23 -5.49 -2.11
CA SER A 248 5.45 -6.02 -1.49
C SER A 248 6.70 -5.56 -2.27
N VAL A 249 7.88 -5.69 -1.64
CA VAL A 249 9.17 -5.42 -2.29
C VAL A 249 9.34 -6.26 -3.55
N GLY A 250 8.90 -7.53 -3.52
CA GLY A 250 8.99 -8.44 -4.66
C GLY A 250 8.20 -7.93 -5.88
N GLU A 251 6.97 -7.46 -5.68
CA GLU A 251 6.14 -6.93 -6.78
C GLU A 251 6.72 -5.63 -7.37
N LEU A 252 7.19 -4.72 -6.51
CA LEU A 252 7.80 -3.47 -6.98
C LEU A 252 9.09 -3.75 -7.76
N MET A 253 9.90 -4.69 -7.29
CA MET A 253 11.13 -5.10 -7.95
C MET A 253 10.86 -5.82 -9.28
N GLU A 254 9.84 -6.68 -9.32
CA GLU A 254 9.40 -7.36 -10.54
C GLU A 254 9.02 -6.34 -11.63
N ASN A 255 8.25 -5.31 -11.27
CA ASN A 255 7.86 -4.25 -12.21
C ASN A 255 9.09 -3.51 -12.78
N GLN A 256 10.05 -3.14 -11.93
CA GLN A 256 11.27 -2.46 -12.40
C GLN A 256 12.16 -3.38 -13.22
N TYR A 257 12.24 -4.66 -12.85
CA TYR A 257 12.97 -5.67 -13.60
C TYR A 257 12.33 -5.91 -14.97
N ARG A 258 11.00 -5.97 -15.07
CA ARG A 258 10.24 -6.05 -16.32
C ARG A 258 10.56 -4.88 -17.25
N VAL A 259 10.62 -3.65 -16.73
CA VAL A 259 11.05 -2.47 -17.51
C VAL A 259 12.49 -2.64 -18.04
N GLY A 260 13.39 -3.16 -17.20
CA GLY A 260 14.76 -3.50 -17.60
C GLY A 260 14.82 -4.55 -18.72
N LEU A 261 13.97 -5.58 -18.66
CA LEU A 261 13.85 -6.63 -19.68
C LEU A 261 13.27 -6.09 -20.99
N LEU A 262 12.23 -5.25 -20.96
CA LEU A 262 11.65 -4.65 -22.16
C LEU A 262 12.67 -3.78 -22.91
N ARG A 263 13.52 -3.04 -22.18
CA ARG A 263 14.63 -2.28 -22.77
C ARG A 263 15.66 -3.20 -23.43
N MET A 264 15.97 -4.32 -22.78
CA MET A 264 16.90 -5.32 -23.29
C MET A 264 16.34 -6.01 -24.54
N GLU A 265 15.08 -6.42 -24.51
CA GLU A 265 14.36 -7.03 -25.63
C GLU A 265 14.38 -6.12 -26.86
N ARG A 266 14.11 -4.82 -26.68
CA ARG A 266 14.13 -3.85 -27.79
C ARG A 266 15.52 -3.76 -28.44
N ALA A 267 16.58 -3.71 -27.62
CA ALA A 267 17.95 -3.71 -28.12
C ALA A 267 18.34 -5.03 -28.81
N ILE A 268 17.83 -6.17 -28.32
CA ILE A 268 18.02 -7.48 -28.96
C ILE A 268 17.30 -7.52 -30.32
N LYS A 269 16.03 -7.12 -30.40
CA LYS A 269 15.25 -7.08 -31.65
C LYS A 269 15.91 -6.18 -32.71
N GLU A 270 16.44 -5.03 -32.28
CA GLU A 270 17.18 -4.11 -33.15
C GLU A 270 18.48 -4.75 -33.67
N ARG A 271 19.29 -5.36 -32.78
CA ARG A 271 20.52 -6.06 -33.19
C ARG A 271 20.25 -7.27 -34.08
N MET A 272 19.22 -8.05 -33.78
CA MET A 272 18.85 -9.22 -34.60
C MET A 272 18.43 -8.82 -36.02
N SER A 273 17.86 -7.61 -36.20
CA SER A 273 17.52 -7.09 -37.53
C SER A 273 18.76 -6.68 -38.34
N SER A 274 19.88 -6.40 -37.69
CA SER A 274 21.09 -5.86 -38.34
C SER A 274 22.22 -6.87 -38.56
N VAL A 275 22.22 -8.02 -37.88
CA VAL A 275 23.36 -8.95 -37.89
C VAL A 275 22.98 -10.30 -38.52
N GLU A 276 23.93 -10.91 -39.22
CA GLU A 276 23.77 -12.24 -39.82
C GLU A 276 23.72 -13.35 -38.76
N ILE A 277 22.63 -14.11 -38.75
CA ILE A 277 22.27 -15.11 -37.73
C ILE A 277 23.36 -16.19 -37.57
N ASP A 278 24.07 -16.54 -38.65
CA ASP A 278 25.05 -17.64 -38.65
C ASP A 278 26.35 -17.32 -37.89
N THR A 279 26.62 -16.05 -37.61
CA THR A 279 27.90 -15.60 -37.01
C THR A 279 27.78 -15.16 -35.55
N VAL A 280 26.56 -14.98 -35.05
CA VAL A 280 26.32 -14.35 -33.74
C VAL A 280 26.01 -15.39 -32.69
N MET A 281 26.69 -15.31 -31.55
CA MET A 281 26.35 -16.11 -30.38
C MET A 281 25.34 -15.36 -29.51
N PRO A 282 24.41 -16.07 -28.81
CA PRO A 282 23.39 -15.41 -27.98
C PRO A 282 23.94 -14.43 -26.92
N GLN A 283 25.13 -14.71 -26.37
CA GLN A 283 25.80 -13.82 -25.42
C GLN A 283 26.16 -12.44 -26.00
N ASP A 284 26.35 -12.33 -27.32
CA ASP A 284 26.70 -11.07 -28.00
C ASP A 284 25.47 -10.16 -28.18
N LEU A 285 24.27 -10.75 -28.16
CA LEU A 285 23.00 -10.04 -28.22
C LEU A 285 22.56 -9.54 -26.84
N ILE A 286 22.92 -10.25 -25.77
CA ILE A 286 22.46 -9.95 -24.41
C ILE A 286 23.39 -8.94 -23.73
N ASN A 287 22.84 -7.76 -23.43
CA ASN A 287 23.51 -6.78 -22.57
C ASN A 287 22.79 -6.70 -21.22
N ALA A 288 23.47 -7.09 -20.13
CA ALA A 288 22.90 -7.06 -18.78
C ALA A 288 22.80 -5.66 -18.17
N LYS A 289 23.49 -4.65 -18.74
CA LYS A 289 23.55 -3.29 -18.16
C LYS A 289 22.17 -2.65 -17.94
N PRO A 290 21.21 -2.71 -18.89
CA PRO A 290 19.89 -2.11 -18.70
C PRO A 290 19.10 -2.74 -17.54
N ALA A 291 19.14 -4.06 -17.39
CA ALA A 291 18.46 -4.75 -16.29
C ALA A 291 19.14 -4.47 -14.94
N ALA A 292 20.47 -4.53 -14.88
CA ALA A 292 21.21 -4.21 -13.66
C ALA A 292 21.05 -2.74 -13.24
N ALA A 293 20.97 -1.81 -14.21
CA ALA A 293 20.72 -0.40 -13.94
C ALA A 293 19.32 -0.18 -13.33
N ALA A 294 18.28 -0.83 -13.87
CA ALA A 294 16.93 -0.73 -13.31
C ALA A 294 16.86 -1.23 -11.85
N VAL A 295 17.56 -2.33 -11.53
CA VAL A 295 17.65 -2.84 -10.15
C VAL A 295 18.41 -1.87 -9.24
N ARG A 296 19.54 -1.32 -9.68
CA ARG A 296 20.31 -0.34 -8.89
C ARG A 296 19.54 0.95 -8.66
N GLU A 297 18.82 1.42 -9.66
CA GLU A 297 17.96 2.60 -9.54
C GLU A 297 16.86 2.35 -8.50
N PHE A 298 16.20 1.19 -8.54
CA PHE A 298 15.20 0.83 -7.54
C PHE A 298 15.73 0.86 -6.10
N PHE A 299 16.88 0.22 -5.81
CA PHE A 299 17.42 0.21 -4.45
C PHE A 299 18.15 1.50 -4.05
N GLY A 300 18.67 2.26 -5.02
CA GLY A 300 19.48 3.45 -4.75
C GLY A 300 18.70 4.75 -4.66
N SER A 301 17.64 4.93 -5.45
CA SER A 301 16.91 6.22 -5.54
C SER A 301 15.42 6.14 -5.21
N SER A 302 14.86 4.94 -4.99
CA SER A 302 13.45 4.82 -4.61
C SER A 302 13.19 5.41 -3.23
N GLN A 303 12.11 6.18 -3.11
CA GLN A 303 11.63 6.73 -1.83
C GLN A 303 11.26 5.64 -0.81
N LEU A 304 10.98 4.42 -1.28
CA LEU A 304 10.65 3.26 -0.45
C LEU A 304 11.90 2.48 -0.01
N SER A 305 13.05 2.72 -0.64
CA SER A 305 14.34 2.15 -0.24
C SER A 305 15.01 3.11 0.73
N GLN A 306 14.70 2.96 2.02
CA GLN A 306 15.18 3.84 3.08
C GLN A 306 16.26 3.15 3.91
N PHE A 307 17.16 3.93 4.49
CA PHE A 307 18.06 3.41 5.52
C PHE A 307 17.24 2.89 6.68
N MET A 308 17.56 1.68 7.14
CA MET A 308 16.83 1.06 8.23
C MET A 308 17.06 1.85 9.52
N ASP A 309 15.98 2.31 10.14
CA ASP A 309 15.92 2.73 11.54
C ASP A 309 16.39 1.58 12.45
N GLN A 310 17.63 1.67 12.94
CA GLN A 310 18.30 0.68 13.80
C GLN A 310 18.70 1.27 15.16
N THR A 311 17.92 2.24 15.65
CA THR A 311 18.17 2.82 16.98
C THR A 311 18.05 1.75 18.06
N ASN A 312 17.00 0.94 18.01
CA ASN A 312 16.74 -0.18 18.93
C ASN A 312 15.95 -1.30 18.21
N PRO A 313 15.80 -2.50 18.82
CA PRO A 313 15.14 -3.64 18.19
C PRO A 313 13.67 -3.37 17.80
N LEU A 314 12.93 -2.59 18.59
CA LEU A 314 11.55 -2.22 18.28
C LEU A 314 11.46 -1.33 17.03
N SER A 315 12.38 -0.37 16.91
CA SER A 315 12.48 0.51 15.75
C SER A 315 12.69 -0.28 14.45
N GLU A 316 13.55 -1.30 14.50
CA GLU A 316 13.80 -2.18 13.35
C GLU A 316 12.55 -2.98 12.94
N VAL A 317 11.87 -3.60 13.91
CA VAL A 317 10.66 -4.39 13.65
C VAL A 317 9.52 -3.53 13.12
N THR A 318 9.28 -2.37 13.74
CA THR A 318 8.22 -1.44 13.32
C THR A 318 8.50 -0.85 11.94
N HIS A 319 9.76 -0.54 11.62
CA HIS A 319 10.11 -0.02 10.30
C HIS A 319 9.87 -1.06 9.20
N LYS A 320 10.21 -2.34 9.42
CA LYS A 320 9.93 -3.43 8.46
C LYS A 320 8.42 -3.67 8.25
N ARG A 321 7.59 -3.34 9.25
CA ARG A 321 6.12 -3.49 9.22
C ARG A 321 5.37 -2.20 8.84
N ARG A 322 6.09 -1.18 8.39
CA ARG A 322 5.55 0.14 8.04
C ARG A 322 4.86 0.10 6.67
N LEU A 323 3.69 0.70 6.59
CA LEU A 323 2.92 0.93 5.36
C LEU A 323 3.05 2.40 4.97
N SER A 324 3.23 2.65 3.67
CA SER A 324 3.33 4.01 3.11
C SER A 324 2.35 4.18 1.96
N ALA A 325 1.50 5.20 2.04
CA ALA A 325 0.68 5.66 0.93
C ALA A 325 1.48 6.52 -0.08
N LEU A 326 2.71 6.93 0.30
CA LEU A 326 3.63 7.68 -0.54
C LEU A 326 4.48 6.74 -1.41
N GLY A 327 4.88 7.22 -2.59
CA GLY A 327 5.79 6.52 -3.50
C GLY A 327 5.23 6.33 -4.91
N PRO A 328 5.91 5.56 -5.77
CA PRO A 328 5.51 5.37 -7.16
C PRO A 328 4.15 4.66 -7.27
N GLY A 329 3.18 5.35 -7.88
CA GLY A 329 1.79 4.88 -8.00
C GLY A 329 0.93 5.10 -6.75
N GLY A 330 1.46 5.76 -5.72
CA GLY A 330 0.74 6.22 -4.55
C GLY A 330 0.41 7.72 -4.61
N LEU A 331 0.12 8.30 -3.45
CA LEU A 331 -0.20 9.71 -3.30
C LEU A 331 1.07 10.54 -3.08
N THR A 332 1.01 11.81 -3.48
CA THR A 332 1.99 12.81 -3.04
C THR A 332 1.44 13.56 -1.82
N ARG A 333 2.33 14.08 -0.98
CA ARG A 333 1.95 14.81 0.24
C ARG A 333 0.97 15.96 -0.02
N GLU A 334 1.17 16.67 -1.13
CA GLU A 334 0.35 17.83 -1.54
C GLU A 334 -1.03 17.43 -2.09
N ARG A 335 -1.15 16.23 -2.66
CA ARG A 335 -2.42 15.72 -3.20
C ARG A 335 -3.23 14.93 -2.19
N ALA A 336 -2.63 14.57 -1.05
CA ALA A 336 -3.31 13.86 0.01
C ALA A 336 -4.23 14.80 0.80
N GLY A 337 -5.53 14.70 0.52
CA GLY A 337 -6.58 15.39 1.27
C GLY A 337 -6.74 14.87 2.70
N PHE A 338 -7.74 15.42 3.40
CA PHE A 338 -8.06 15.04 4.78
C PHE A 338 -8.59 13.60 4.88
N GLU A 339 -9.48 13.21 3.97
CA GLU A 339 -10.17 11.90 3.95
C GLU A 339 -9.18 10.72 4.00
N VAL A 340 -8.12 10.78 3.19
CA VAL A 340 -7.11 9.72 3.10
C VAL A 340 -6.23 9.60 4.36
N ARG A 341 -6.18 10.64 5.19
CA ARG A 341 -5.40 10.67 6.43
C ARG A 341 -6.22 10.19 7.62
N ASP A 342 -7.53 10.14 7.49
CA ASP A 342 -8.43 9.80 8.58
C ASP A 342 -8.44 8.28 8.83
N VAL A 343 -8.93 7.90 10.01
CA VAL A 343 -9.04 6.50 10.41
C VAL A 343 -10.35 5.92 9.87
N HIS A 344 -10.24 5.01 8.91
CA HIS A 344 -11.39 4.30 8.36
C HIS A 344 -11.76 3.07 9.20
N PRO A 345 -13.06 2.71 9.39
CA PRO A 345 -13.48 1.53 10.16
C PRO A 345 -12.82 0.22 9.73
N THR A 346 -12.52 0.05 8.43
CA THR A 346 -11.83 -1.15 7.93
C THR A 346 -10.40 -1.32 8.43
N HIS A 347 -9.80 -0.28 9.01
CA HIS A 347 -8.46 -0.36 9.61
C HIS A 347 -8.44 -1.32 10.80
N TYR A 348 -9.60 -1.58 11.42
CA TYR A 348 -9.74 -2.47 12.57
C TYR A 348 -9.04 -3.83 12.33
N GLY A 349 -8.09 -4.16 13.21
CA GLY A 349 -7.34 -5.41 13.14
C GLY A 349 -6.30 -5.51 12.00
N ARG A 350 -6.20 -4.50 11.13
CA ARG A 350 -5.37 -4.51 9.89
C ARG A 350 -4.27 -3.47 9.93
N MET A 351 -4.61 -2.23 10.24
CA MET A 351 -3.68 -1.12 10.39
C MET A 351 -3.88 -0.49 11.77
N CYS A 352 -2.78 -0.16 12.43
CA CYS A 352 -2.84 0.47 13.73
C CYS A 352 -3.39 1.90 13.61
N PRO A 353 -4.44 2.27 14.37
CA PRO A 353 -4.97 3.64 14.35
C PRO A 353 -4.12 4.62 15.17
N ILE A 354 -3.17 4.14 15.99
CA ILE A 354 -2.37 4.95 16.92
C ILE A 354 -0.97 5.24 16.36
N GLU A 355 -0.28 4.23 15.82
CA GLU A 355 1.11 4.38 15.40
C GLU A 355 1.22 5.01 14.00
N THR A 356 1.36 6.34 13.99
CA THR A 356 1.66 7.14 12.79
C THR A 356 2.62 8.29 13.15
N PRO A 357 3.51 8.73 12.24
CA PRO A 357 4.35 9.89 12.49
C PRO A 357 3.53 11.17 12.63
N GLU A 358 3.95 12.03 13.55
CA GLU A 358 3.38 13.37 13.70
C GLU A 358 3.75 14.29 12.54
N GLY A 359 2.97 15.37 12.37
CA GLY A 359 3.25 16.42 11.39
C GLY A 359 2.78 16.06 9.96
N PRO A 360 3.53 16.44 8.91
CA PRO A 360 3.04 16.39 7.53
C PRO A 360 2.67 14.99 7.00
N ASN A 361 3.20 13.93 7.62
CA ASN A 361 3.00 12.53 7.19
C ASN A 361 1.91 11.79 7.96
N ILE A 362 1.20 12.46 8.88
CA ILE A 362 0.12 11.84 9.66
C ILE A 362 -0.91 11.17 8.74
N GLY A 363 -1.25 9.92 9.05
CA GLY A 363 -2.20 9.10 8.29
C GLY A 363 -1.67 8.54 6.97
N LEU A 364 -0.56 9.07 6.44
CA LEU A 364 0.07 8.59 5.19
C LEU A 364 1.09 7.48 5.41
N ILE A 365 1.64 7.42 6.63
CA ILE A 365 2.53 6.36 7.08
C ILE A 365 1.87 5.72 8.30
N ASN A 366 1.55 4.44 8.18
CA ASN A 366 0.89 3.68 9.23
C ASN A 366 1.68 2.39 9.50
N SER A 367 1.33 1.70 10.58
CA SER A 367 1.95 0.43 10.95
C SER A 367 0.94 -0.71 10.80
N LEU A 368 1.39 -1.87 10.34
CA LEU A 368 0.56 -3.08 10.35
C LEU A 368 0.17 -3.43 11.79
N ALA A 369 -1.10 -3.79 11.97
CA ALA A 369 -1.57 -4.30 13.26
C ALA A 369 -0.89 -5.64 13.62
N SER A 370 -0.96 -6.04 14.88
CA SER A 370 -0.15 -7.15 15.43
C SER A 370 -0.36 -8.48 14.71
N PHE A 371 -1.62 -8.86 14.47
CA PHE A 371 -1.96 -10.14 13.82
C PHE A 371 -2.28 -10.02 12.32
N ALA A 372 -2.22 -8.81 11.76
CA ALA A 372 -2.53 -8.55 10.36
C ALA A 372 -1.56 -9.28 9.43
N ARG A 373 -2.10 -9.80 8.32
CA ARG A 373 -1.32 -10.46 7.25
C ARG A 373 -1.72 -9.90 5.90
N VAL A 374 -0.79 -9.95 4.95
CA VAL A 374 -1.06 -9.57 3.57
C VAL A 374 -1.29 -10.85 2.77
N ASN A 375 -2.43 -10.94 2.09
CA ASN A 375 -2.78 -12.10 1.28
C ASN A 375 -2.06 -12.11 -0.07
N LYS A 376 -2.27 -13.16 -0.87
CA LYS A 376 -1.64 -13.32 -2.19
C LYS A 376 -1.94 -12.16 -3.16
N TYR A 377 -3.09 -11.52 -3.01
CA TYR A 377 -3.54 -10.42 -3.86
C TYR A 377 -3.08 -9.02 -3.35
N GLY A 378 -2.44 -8.97 -2.18
CA GLY A 378 -1.95 -7.74 -1.56
C GLY A 378 -2.96 -7.05 -0.64
N PHE A 379 -4.11 -7.65 -0.35
CA PHE A 379 -5.06 -7.11 0.63
C PHE A 379 -4.67 -7.51 2.04
N ILE A 380 -4.97 -6.63 3.01
CA ILE A 380 -4.69 -6.88 4.42
C ILE A 380 -5.87 -7.65 5.01
N GLU A 381 -5.56 -8.76 5.66
CA GLU A 381 -6.50 -9.64 6.35
C GLU A 381 -6.19 -9.67 7.84
N THR A 382 -7.21 -9.93 8.63
CA THR A 382 -7.10 -10.05 10.08
C THR A 382 -7.80 -11.33 10.54
N PRO A 383 -7.30 -12.02 11.57
CA PRO A 383 -7.88 -13.28 12.01
C PRO A 383 -9.13 -13.07 12.87
N TYR A 384 -10.06 -14.01 12.76
CA TYR A 384 -11.25 -14.13 13.60
C TYR A 384 -11.50 -15.58 13.98
N ARG A 385 -12.10 -15.82 15.15
CA ARG A 385 -12.58 -17.14 15.56
C ARG A 385 -14.01 -17.35 15.09
N ARG A 386 -14.28 -18.51 14.50
CA ARG A 386 -15.62 -18.87 14.00
C ARG A 386 -16.57 -19.15 15.17
N VAL A 387 -17.78 -18.63 15.08
CA VAL A 387 -18.89 -18.96 15.99
C VAL A 387 -19.85 -19.90 15.27
N VAL A 388 -20.15 -21.04 15.89
CA VAL A 388 -21.09 -22.03 15.35
C VAL A 388 -22.15 -22.30 16.41
N GLU A 389 -23.43 -22.11 16.05
CA GLU A 389 -24.57 -22.33 16.96
C GLU A 389 -24.42 -21.59 18.31
N GLY A 390 -23.91 -20.35 18.27
CA GLY A 390 -23.71 -19.50 19.46
C GLY A 390 -22.52 -19.90 20.35
N LYS A 391 -21.67 -20.83 19.90
CA LYS A 391 -20.43 -21.24 20.58
C LYS A 391 -19.20 -20.79 19.81
N VAL A 392 -18.25 -20.19 20.51
CA VAL A 392 -16.95 -19.78 19.96
C VAL A 392 -16.06 -21.00 19.80
N THR A 393 -15.52 -21.20 18.59
CA THR A 393 -14.61 -22.30 18.26
C THR A 393 -13.15 -21.84 18.22
N ASP A 394 -12.21 -22.79 18.23
CA ASP A 394 -10.77 -22.51 18.03
C ASP A 394 -10.36 -22.42 16.55
N ASP A 395 -11.32 -22.54 15.62
CA ASP A 395 -11.07 -22.36 14.18
C ASP A 395 -10.85 -20.87 13.86
N VAL A 396 -9.64 -20.54 13.40
CA VAL A 396 -9.24 -19.16 13.07
C VAL A 396 -9.26 -18.97 11.55
N VAL A 397 -10.08 -18.03 11.10
CA VAL A 397 -10.24 -17.66 9.69
C VAL A 397 -9.74 -16.24 9.49
N TYR A 398 -8.91 -16.02 8.47
CA TYR A 398 -8.49 -14.69 8.05
C TYR A 398 -9.51 -14.10 7.09
N LEU A 399 -10.00 -12.90 7.39
CA LEU A 399 -10.98 -12.21 6.56
C LEU A 399 -10.41 -10.90 6.01
N SER A 400 -10.60 -10.68 4.71
CA SER A 400 -10.35 -9.38 4.08
C SER A 400 -11.41 -8.35 4.49
N ALA A 401 -11.14 -7.07 4.27
CA ALA A 401 -12.08 -5.99 4.61
C ALA A 401 -13.44 -6.16 3.91
N THR A 402 -13.45 -6.60 2.66
CA THR A 402 -14.67 -6.83 1.88
C THR A 402 -15.48 -8.03 2.37
N GLU A 403 -14.80 -9.09 2.84
CA GLU A 403 -15.47 -10.27 3.40
C GLU A 403 -16.05 -9.98 4.78
N GLU A 404 -15.33 -9.24 5.63
CA GLU A 404 -15.79 -8.86 6.98
C GLU A 404 -17.15 -8.16 6.95
N MET A 405 -17.42 -7.29 5.96
CA MET A 405 -18.69 -6.54 5.89
C MET A 405 -19.95 -7.43 5.85
N ARG A 406 -19.82 -8.67 5.36
CA ARG A 406 -20.95 -9.60 5.23
C ARG A 406 -21.37 -10.23 6.55
N TYR A 407 -20.43 -10.33 7.50
CA TYR A 407 -20.59 -11.09 8.73
C TYR A 407 -20.82 -10.19 9.94
N VAL A 408 -21.44 -10.75 10.98
CA VAL A 408 -21.60 -10.10 12.29
C VAL A 408 -20.45 -10.54 13.20
N ILE A 409 -19.63 -9.59 13.63
CA ILE A 409 -18.43 -9.87 14.43
C ILE A 409 -18.57 -9.33 15.85
N ALA A 410 -18.40 -10.20 16.85
CA ALA A 410 -18.37 -9.83 18.26
C ALA A 410 -17.00 -9.29 18.71
N GLN A 411 -17.01 -8.44 19.73
CA GLN A 411 -15.81 -7.85 20.32
C GLN A 411 -15.00 -8.88 21.13
N ALA A 412 -13.67 -8.68 21.20
CA ALA A 412 -12.75 -9.58 21.92
C ALA A 412 -13.02 -9.70 23.43
N ASN A 413 -13.67 -8.70 24.03
CA ASN A 413 -13.97 -8.62 25.46
C ASN A 413 -15.36 -9.17 25.82
N ALA A 414 -16.07 -9.78 24.87
CA ALA A 414 -17.35 -10.43 25.16
C ALA A 414 -17.16 -11.57 26.17
N GLU A 415 -17.96 -11.57 27.23
CA GLU A 415 -17.91 -12.60 28.27
C GLU A 415 -18.40 -13.96 27.74
N LEU A 416 -17.57 -14.98 27.88
CA LEU A 416 -17.84 -16.35 27.46
C LEU A 416 -18.02 -17.27 28.67
N SER A 417 -18.89 -18.27 28.54
CA SER A 417 -19.03 -19.38 29.49
C SER A 417 -17.90 -20.40 29.34
N GLU A 418 -17.75 -21.32 30.31
CA GLU A 418 -16.75 -22.41 30.25
C GLU A 418 -16.93 -23.31 29.01
N ASP A 419 -18.16 -23.45 28.50
CA ASP A 419 -18.48 -24.21 27.29
C ASP A 419 -18.24 -23.41 25.99
N GLY A 420 -17.73 -22.18 26.09
CA GLY A 420 -17.45 -21.28 24.96
C GLY A 420 -18.67 -20.55 24.39
N GLY A 421 -19.81 -20.55 25.09
CA GLY A 421 -21.01 -19.80 24.69
C GLY A 421 -21.00 -18.36 25.22
N PHE A 422 -21.75 -17.45 24.62
CA PHE A 422 -21.90 -16.10 25.15
C PHE A 422 -22.73 -16.08 26.45
N VAL A 423 -22.29 -15.33 27.47
CA VAL A 423 -23.03 -15.19 28.72
C VAL A 423 -24.29 -14.35 28.52
N ASN A 424 -24.14 -13.21 27.85
CA ASN A 424 -25.22 -12.25 27.60
C ASN A 424 -26.10 -12.68 26.41
N ASP A 425 -27.40 -12.38 26.51
CA ASP A 425 -28.36 -12.62 25.41
C ASP A 425 -28.10 -11.69 24.22
N LEU A 426 -27.76 -10.43 24.51
CA LEU A 426 -27.39 -9.42 23.52
C LEU A 426 -25.92 -9.09 23.68
N VAL A 427 -25.15 -9.28 22.61
CA VAL A 427 -23.71 -9.06 22.58
C VAL A 427 -23.38 -7.85 21.72
N SER A 428 -22.38 -7.08 22.13
CA SER A 428 -21.84 -5.96 21.35
C SER A 428 -21.12 -6.51 20.12
N THR A 429 -21.62 -6.13 18.94
CA THR A 429 -21.12 -6.60 17.65
C THR A 429 -20.93 -5.45 16.68
N ARG A 430 -20.21 -5.72 15.59
CA ARG A 430 -20.09 -4.84 14.45
C ARG A 430 -20.53 -5.55 13.17
N LYS A 431 -21.18 -4.82 12.27
CA LYS A 431 -21.52 -5.27 10.91
C LYS A 431 -21.41 -4.10 9.96
N ALA A 432 -20.72 -4.28 8.84
CA ALA A 432 -20.55 -3.24 7.80
C ALA A 432 -20.11 -1.85 8.34
N GLY A 433 -19.30 -1.83 9.41
CA GLY A 433 -18.80 -0.59 10.02
C GLY A 433 -19.68 0.00 11.13
N GLU A 434 -20.90 -0.50 11.32
CA GLU A 434 -21.80 -0.04 12.37
C GLU A 434 -21.76 -0.92 13.62
N PHE A 435 -21.84 -0.29 14.79
CA PHE A 435 -21.93 -0.99 16.08
C PHE A 435 -23.38 -1.24 16.44
N MET A 436 -23.70 -2.50 16.74
CA MET A 436 -25.06 -2.94 17.06
C MET A 436 -25.06 -4.05 18.10
N LEU A 437 -26.16 -4.16 18.85
CA LEU A 437 -26.41 -5.27 19.75
C LEU A 437 -27.15 -6.36 18.99
N ASN A 438 -26.55 -7.55 18.90
CA ASN A 438 -27.16 -8.70 18.24
C ASN A 438 -27.38 -9.85 19.23
N PRO A 439 -28.46 -10.64 19.05
CA PRO A 439 -28.61 -11.94 19.69
C PRO A 439 -27.43 -12.87 19.41
N ARG A 440 -27.08 -13.70 20.40
CA ARG A 440 -25.97 -14.67 20.32
C ARG A 440 -26.02 -15.61 19.10
N GLU A 441 -27.21 -15.87 18.56
CA GLU A 441 -27.43 -16.78 17.42
C GLU A 441 -27.07 -16.16 16.07
N LEU A 442 -27.04 -14.82 15.99
CA LEU A 442 -26.72 -14.09 14.75
C LEU A 442 -25.23 -13.77 14.62
N ILE A 443 -24.41 -14.16 15.58
CA ILE A 443 -22.97 -13.87 15.60
C ILE A 443 -22.24 -14.94 14.78
N ASP A 444 -21.50 -14.52 13.76
CA ASP A 444 -20.75 -15.41 12.89
C ASP A 444 -19.29 -15.59 13.37
N PHE A 445 -18.70 -14.52 13.90
CA PHE A 445 -17.29 -14.48 14.28
C PHE A 445 -17.05 -13.67 15.55
N ILE A 446 -15.91 -13.88 16.19
CA ILE A 446 -15.39 -13.06 17.29
C ILE A 446 -13.90 -12.75 17.08
N ASP A 447 -13.48 -11.58 17.52
CA ASP A 447 -12.08 -11.17 17.58
C ASP A 447 -11.19 -12.18 18.34
N VAL A 448 -9.95 -12.39 17.89
CA VAL A 448 -9.03 -13.36 18.51
C VAL A 448 -8.41 -12.82 19.79
N SER A 449 -8.06 -11.53 19.80
CA SER A 449 -7.39 -10.89 20.92
C SER A 449 -7.67 -9.39 20.95
N PRO A 450 -7.80 -8.75 22.12
CA PRO A 450 -7.85 -7.29 22.22
C PRO A 450 -6.62 -6.60 21.60
N LYS A 451 -5.46 -7.28 21.62
CA LYS A 451 -4.20 -6.78 21.05
C LYS A 451 -4.20 -6.72 19.52
N GLN A 452 -5.20 -7.29 18.86
CA GLN A 452 -5.26 -7.30 17.39
C GLN A 452 -5.48 -5.93 16.78
N LEU A 453 -6.05 -4.99 17.52
CA LEU A 453 -6.36 -3.65 17.03
C LEU A 453 -5.09 -2.80 16.80
N VAL A 454 -4.05 -3.03 17.59
CA VAL A 454 -2.89 -2.15 17.69
C VAL A 454 -1.65 -2.77 17.04
N SER A 455 -0.67 -1.93 16.71
CA SER A 455 0.64 -2.36 16.22
C SER A 455 1.51 -2.88 17.37
N VAL A 456 2.65 -3.46 17.00
CA VAL A 456 3.65 -3.97 17.94
C VAL A 456 4.11 -2.89 18.94
N ALA A 457 4.39 -1.67 18.49
CA ALA A 457 4.82 -0.59 19.39
C ALA A 457 3.71 -0.17 20.37
N ALA A 458 2.52 0.12 19.87
CA ALA A 458 1.41 0.51 20.74
C ALA A 458 1.02 -0.62 21.71
N SER A 459 1.18 -1.88 21.30
CA SER A 459 0.89 -3.04 22.14
C SER A 459 1.85 -3.23 23.33
N LEU A 460 3.02 -2.57 23.32
CA LEU A 460 3.99 -2.56 24.42
C LEU A 460 3.68 -1.51 25.50
N ILE A 461 2.71 -0.62 25.28
CA ILE A 461 2.31 0.39 26.25
C ILE A 461 1.38 -0.27 27.29
N PRO A 462 1.79 -0.40 28.56
CA PRO A 462 0.90 -0.91 29.60
C PRO A 462 -0.20 0.13 29.89
N PHE A 463 -1.39 -0.35 30.25
CA PHE A 463 -2.55 0.51 30.56
C PHE A 463 -2.97 1.45 29.42
N LEU A 464 -2.72 1.05 28.17
CA LEU A 464 -3.08 1.82 26.97
C LEU A 464 -4.56 2.27 26.96
N GLU A 465 -5.45 1.48 27.55
CA GLU A 465 -6.88 1.78 27.69
C GLU A 465 -7.19 3.02 28.54
N ASN A 466 -6.24 3.46 29.37
CA ASN A 466 -6.37 4.65 30.22
C ASN A 466 -5.69 5.90 29.64
N ASP A 467 -4.94 5.75 28.55
CA ASP A 467 -4.21 6.83 27.90
C ASP A 467 -5.04 7.45 26.76
N ASP A 468 -4.95 8.77 26.63
CA ASP A 468 -5.48 9.46 25.45
C ASP A 468 -4.75 9.02 24.17
N ALA A 469 -5.47 8.89 23.06
CA ALA A 469 -4.93 8.39 21.81
C ALA A 469 -3.72 9.21 21.30
N ASN A 470 -3.70 10.53 21.51
CA ASN A 470 -2.57 11.36 21.09
C ASN A 470 -1.33 11.09 21.96
N ARG A 471 -1.52 10.82 23.25
CA ARG A 471 -0.42 10.47 24.17
C ARG A 471 0.12 9.08 23.87
N ALA A 472 -0.75 8.14 23.53
CA ALA A 472 -0.35 6.82 23.05
C ALA A 472 0.43 6.90 21.72
N LEU A 473 0.01 7.77 20.80
CA LEU A 473 0.72 8.03 19.54
C LEU A 473 2.14 8.55 19.81
N MET A 474 2.26 9.60 20.64
CA MET A 474 3.57 10.14 21.05
C MET A 474 4.42 9.07 21.72
N GLY A 475 3.86 8.30 22.66
CA GLY A 475 4.54 7.21 23.36
C GLY A 475 5.09 6.16 22.41
N SER A 476 4.28 5.69 21.47
CA SER A 476 4.71 4.69 20.46
C SER A 476 5.83 5.22 19.56
N ASN A 477 5.80 6.52 19.21
CA ASN A 477 6.84 7.17 18.42
C ASN A 477 8.14 7.34 19.22
N MET A 478 8.05 7.76 20.49
CA MET A 478 9.20 7.96 21.38
C MET A 478 9.91 6.65 21.72
N GLN A 479 9.17 5.54 21.89
CA GLN A 479 9.77 4.22 22.12
C GLN A 479 10.76 3.81 21.01
N ARG A 480 10.51 4.19 19.75
CA ARG A 480 11.40 3.88 18.61
C ARG A 480 12.70 4.68 18.60
N GLN A 481 12.76 5.76 19.38
CA GLN A 481 13.90 6.65 19.49
C GLN A 481 14.77 6.35 20.72
N ALA A 482 14.32 5.45 21.61
CA ALA A 482 15.09 5.06 22.78
C ALA A 482 16.44 4.42 22.37
N VAL A 483 17.54 4.97 22.89
CA VAL A 483 18.89 4.50 22.59
C VAL A 483 19.28 3.38 23.55
N PRO A 484 19.96 2.31 23.08
CA PRO A 484 20.45 1.24 23.93
C PRO A 484 21.42 1.74 25.01
N LEU A 485 21.11 1.39 26.26
CA LEU A 485 21.92 1.71 27.42
C LEU A 485 23.05 0.68 27.62
N LEU A 486 24.08 1.06 28.36
CA LEU A 486 25.16 0.14 28.77
C LEU A 486 24.61 -1.08 29.53
N ARG A 487 23.59 -0.84 30.36
CA ARG A 487 22.83 -1.83 31.12
C ARG A 487 21.33 -1.51 31.03
N ALA A 488 20.65 -2.21 30.14
CA ALA A 488 19.20 -2.21 30.08
C ALA A 488 18.62 -3.13 31.16
N GLU A 489 17.37 -2.90 31.53
CA GLU A 489 16.64 -3.70 32.52
C GLU A 489 15.23 -3.97 32.00
N ALA A 490 14.76 -5.22 32.13
CA ALA A 490 13.41 -5.58 31.73
C ALA A 490 12.36 -4.71 32.47
N PRO A 491 11.30 -4.27 31.77
CA PRO A 491 10.29 -3.40 32.38
C PRO A 491 9.53 -4.13 33.49
N PHE A 492 9.42 -3.52 34.68
CA PHE A 492 8.63 -4.12 35.77
C PHE A 492 7.13 -4.24 35.46
N VAL A 493 6.65 -3.35 34.58
CA VAL A 493 5.26 -3.34 34.11
C VAL A 493 5.29 -3.49 32.60
N GLY A 494 5.19 -4.74 32.14
CA GLY A 494 5.15 -5.11 30.73
C GLY A 494 3.77 -5.60 30.29
N THR A 495 3.69 -6.00 29.02
CA THR A 495 2.45 -6.46 28.36
C THR A 495 2.50 -7.94 27.94
N GLY A 496 3.68 -8.56 28.01
CA GLY A 496 3.96 -9.93 27.55
C GLY A 496 4.31 -10.03 26.06
N ILE A 497 4.52 -8.91 25.37
CA ILE A 497 4.92 -8.86 23.95
C ILE A 497 6.43 -8.63 23.81
N GLU A 498 7.08 -8.20 24.90
CA GLU A 498 8.50 -7.86 25.00
C GLU A 498 9.38 -9.02 24.52
N GLU A 499 9.12 -10.25 24.99
CA GLU A 499 9.83 -11.47 24.57
C GLU A 499 9.71 -11.73 23.06
N ILE A 500 8.50 -11.57 22.52
CA ILE A 500 8.22 -11.79 21.09
C ILE A 500 9.00 -10.80 20.24
N VAL A 501 9.04 -9.53 20.64
CA VAL A 501 9.77 -8.47 19.90
C VAL A 501 11.27 -8.69 19.99
N ALA A 502 11.81 -9.02 21.16
CA ALA A 502 13.22 -9.31 21.34
C ALA A 502 13.68 -10.49 20.46
N ARG A 503 12.88 -11.56 20.41
CA ARG A 503 13.13 -12.73 19.55
C ARG A 503 13.00 -12.41 18.06
N ASP A 504 11.86 -11.87 17.64
CA ASP A 504 11.50 -11.76 16.23
C ASP A 504 12.24 -10.59 15.53
N SER A 505 12.78 -9.63 16.31
CA SER A 505 13.70 -8.61 15.80
C SER A 505 15.04 -9.20 15.33
N GLY A 506 15.45 -10.35 15.87
CA GLY A 506 16.78 -10.94 15.66
C GLY A 506 17.89 -10.23 16.45
N ALA A 507 17.54 -9.35 17.41
CA ALA A 507 18.49 -8.76 18.33
C ALA A 507 19.02 -9.80 19.32
N ALA A 508 18.12 -10.59 19.91
CA ALA A 508 18.43 -11.73 20.74
C ALA A 508 18.71 -12.98 19.86
N ILE A 509 19.63 -13.84 20.31
CA ILE A 509 19.97 -15.08 19.61
C ILE A 509 19.21 -16.23 20.26
N VAL A 510 18.52 -16.99 19.40
CA VAL A 510 17.69 -18.12 19.79
C VAL A 510 18.30 -19.44 19.34
N ALA A 511 18.18 -20.46 20.21
CA ALA A 511 18.57 -21.83 19.92
C ALA A 511 17.68 -22.43 18.81
N ARG A 512 18.31 -22.82 17.69
CA ARG A 512 17.64 -23.46 16.55
C ARG A 512 17.19 -24.88 16.84
N ARG A 513 17.94 -25.58 17.68
CA ARG A 513 17.76 -26.98 18.07
C ARG A 513 17.97 -27.12 19.57
N ALA A 514 17.24 -28.06 20.17
CA ALA A 514 17.42 -28.39 21.57
C ALA A 514 18.76 -29.10 21.81
N GLY A 515 19.37 -28.85 22.94
CA GLY A 515 20.69 -29.39 23.25
C GLY A 515 21.25 -28.96 24.59
N VAL A 516 22.51 -29.29 24.80
CA VAL A 516 23.30 -28.91 25.98
C VAL A 516 24.33 -27.87 25.56
N ILE A 517 24.51 -26.82 26.35
CA ILE A 517 25.56 -25.84 26.12
C ILE A 517 26.93 -26.48 26.41
N ASP A 518 27.78 -26.59 25.38
CA ASP A 518 29.11 -27.20 25.47
C ASP A 518 30.20 -26.17 25.80
N GLN A 519 30.15 -25.01 25.15
CA GLN A 519 31.10 -23.91 25.37
C GLN A 519 30.38 -22.57 25.30
N VAL A 520 30.74 -21.67 26.23
CA VAL A 520 30.29 -20.28 26.25
C VAL A 520 31.50 -19.38 26.27
N ASP A 521 31.53 -18.44 25.34
CA ASP A 521 32.51 -17.37 25.23
C ASP A 521 31.77 -16.06 24.91
N ALA A 522 32.40 -14.92 25.18
CA ALA A 522 31.84 -13.60 24.88
C ALA A 522 31.57 -13.40 23.38
N MET A 523 32.25 -14.14 22.49
CA MET A 523 32.11 -14.06 21.03
C MET A 523 31.34 -15.23 20.41
N ARG A 524 31.18 -16.36 21.10
CA ARG A 524 30.51 -17.54 20.55
C ARG A 524 29.88 -18.44 21.61
N ILE A 525 28.79 -19.10 21.24
CA ILE A 525 28.12 -20.13 22.04
C ILE A 525 28.08 -21.41 21.20
N VAL A 526 28.46 -22.53 21.79
CA VAL A 526 28.45 -23.85 21.15
C VAL A 526 27.43 -24.72 21.84
N VAL A 527 26.45 -25.20 21.08
CA VAL A 527 25.37 -26.06 21.56
C VAL A 527 25.56 -27.45 20.98
N ARG A 528 25.71 -28.45 21.86
CA ARG A 528 25.71 -29.85 21.47
C ARG A 528 24.26 -30.32 21.36
N VAL A 529 23.87 -30.67 20.15
CA VAL A 529 22.47 -30.96 19.82
C VAL A 529 22.09 -32.34 20.33
N THR A 530 20.97 -32.44 21.04
CA THR A 530 20.44 -33.72 21.56
C THR A 530 19.35 -34.30 20.67
N ASP A 531 18.55 -33.44 20.03
CA ASP A 531 17.39 -33.82 19.20
C ASP A 531 17.56 -33.38 17.73
N ASP A 532 16.80 -33.98 16.81
CA ASP A 532 16.74 -33.55 15.39
C ASP A 532 18.07 -33.75 14.61
N LEU A 533 18.84 -34.78 14.97
CA LEU A 533 20.06 -35.20 14.28
C LEU A 533 19.73 -35.91 12.95
N LYS A 534 20.03 -35.26 11.83
CA LYS A 534 19.95 -35.87 10.50
C LYS A 534 21.24 -36.63 10.16
N PRO A 535 21.19 -37.71 9.36
CA PRO A 535 22.40 -38.40 8.91
C PRO A 535 23.34 -37.45 8.16
N GLY A 536 24.57 -37.28 8.65
CA GLY A 536 25.58 -36.35 8.09
C GLY A 536 25.67 -35.00 8.79
N ASP A 537 24.83 -34.73 9.80
CA ASP A 537 24.90 -33.51 10.59
C ASP A 537 26.03 -33.59 11.64
N PRO A 538 26.88 -32.55 11.80
CA PRO A 538 27.95 -32.54 12.81
C PRO A 538 27.44 -32.62 14.25
N GLY A 539 26.14 -32.46 14.50
CA GLY A 539 25.53 -32.58 15.84
C GLY A 539 25.90 -31.45 16.80
N VAL A 540 26.42 -30.35 16.27
CA VAL A 540 26.84 -29.17 17.03
C VAL A 540 26.39 -27.92 16.27
N ASP A 541 25.74 -27.00 16.98
CA ASP A 541 25.40 -25.67 16.49
C ASP A 541 26.34 -24.63 17.10
N ILE A 542 26.92 -23.78 16.24
CA ILE A 542 27.82 -22.70 16.66
C ILE A 542 27.16 -21.36 16.36
N TYR A 543 26.94 -20.57 17.41
CA TYR A 543 26.36 -19.24 17.34
C TYR A 543 27.47 -18.21 17.55
N ARG A 544 27.67 -17.31 16.58
CA ARG A 544 28.64 -16.20 16.68
C ARG A 544 27.91 -14.93 17.12
N LEU A 545 28.41 -14.30 18.17
CA LEU A 545 27.86 -13.09 18.75
C LEU A 545 28.45 -11.85 18.06
N ARG A 546 27.62 -10.83 17.81
CA ARG A 546 28.06 -9.51 17.34
C ARG A 546 28.57 -8.69 18.53
N LYS A 547 29.77 -8.12 18.42
CA LYS A 547 30.40 -7.32 19.49
C LYS A 547 30.71 -5.94 18.97
N PHE A 548 30.24 -4.91 19.68
CA PHE A 548 30.55 -3.50 19.46
C PHE A 548 30.53 -3.08 17.98
N GLN A 549 29.46 -3.43 17.27
CA GLN A 549 29.28 -3.03 15.87
C GLN A 549 28.47 -1.73 15.76
N ARG A 550 28.85 -0.89 14.79
CA ARG A 550 28.16 0.36 14.47
C ARG A 550 26.86 0.09 13.67
N PRO A 551 25.70 0.55 14.15
CA PRO A 551 24.47 0.62 13.36
C PRO A 551 24.35 1.95 12.60
N ASN A 552 23.33 2.08 11.75
CA ASN A 552 23.10 3.29 10.94
C ASN A 552 22.99 4.60 11.76
N GLN A 553 22.49 4.54 13.01
CA GLN A 553 22.29 5.69 13.90
C GLN A 553 23.44 5.90 14.91
N ASN A 554 24.63 5.34 14.65
CA ASN A 554 25.83 5.52 15.49
C ASN A 554 25.66 5.08 16.97
N THR A 555 24.72 4.21 17.28
CA THR A 555 24.60 3.58 18.61
C THR A 555 25.57 2.39 18.70
N CYS A 556 25.25 1.35 19.48
CA CYS A 556 26.10 0.18 19.65
C CYS A 556 25.29 -1.12 19.62
N ILE A 557 25.65 -2.02 18.72
CA ILE A 557 25.15 -3.40 18.71
C ILE A 557 26.16 -4.27 19.45
N ASN A 558 25.75 -4.80 20.60
CA ASN A 558 26.55 -5.73 21.38
C ASN A 558 25.68 -6.86 21.94
N GLN A 559 26.07 -8.10 21.66
CA GLN A 559 25.42 -9.29 22.16
C GLN A 559 26.18 -9.91 23.33
N ARG A 560 25.44 -10.41 24.32
CA ARG A 560 25.97 -10.99 25.56
C ARG A 560 25.36 -12.37 25.80
N PRO A 561 26.17 -13.40 26.11
CA PRO A 561 25.64 -14.72 26.44
C PRO A 561 24.84 -14.68 27.74
N LEU A 562 23.72 -15.40 27.78
CA LEU A 562 22.87 -15.58 28.97
C LEU A 562 23.11 -16.93 29.66
N VAL A 563 23.40 -17.94 28.86
CA VAL A 563 23.53 -19.34 29.30
C VAL A 563 24.92 -19.64 29.84
N ASN A 564 25.00 -20.66 30.69
CA ASN A 564 26.23 -21.22 31.22
C ASN A 564 26.53 -22.59 30.58
N VAL A 565 27.78 -23.02 30.69
CA VAL A 565 28.20 -24.35 30.23
C VAL A 565 27.47 -25.43 31.04
N GLY A 566 26.86 -26.38 30.35
CA GLY A 566 26.08 -27.47 30.94
C GLY A 566 24.57 -27.21 31.00
N ASP A 567 24.10 -26.00 30.70
CA ASP A 567 22.67 -25.70 30.68
C ASP A 567 21.96 -26.48 29.56
N LEU A 568 20.73 -26.92 29.84
CA LEU A 568 19.84 -27.54 28.87
C LEU A 568 18.99 -26.46 28.22
N VAL A 569 19.03 -26.38 26.89
CA VAL A 569 18.25 -25.41 26.11
C VAL A 569 17.28 -26.11 25.17
N GLY A 570 16.05 -25.62 25.14
CA GLY A 570 15.02 -26.01 24.19
C GLY A 570 15.18 -25.32 22.84
N LYS A 571 14.45 -25.82 21.84
CA LYS A 571 14.30 -25.11 20.56
C LYS A 571 13.43 -23.88 20.78
N GLY A 572 13.96 -22.71 20.48
CA GLY A 572 13.25 -21.44 20.68
C GLY A 572 13.72 -20.63 21.88
N ASP A 573 14.57 -21.20 22.74
CA ASP A 573 15.08 -20.51 23.93
C ASP A 573 16.13 -19.44 23.55
N VAL A 574 16.08 -18.31 24.25
CA VAL A 574 17.06 -17.23 24.08
C VAL A 574 18.37 -17.60 24.79
N ILE A 575 19.47 -17.65 24.03
CA ILE A 575 20.80 -18.02 24.55
C ILE A 575 21.75 -16.83 24.69
N ALA A 576 21.46 -15.72 24.00
CA ALA A 576 22.20 -14.48 24.12
C ALA A 576 21.28 -13.27 23.91
N ASP A 577 21.44 -12.27 24.77
CA ASP A 577 20.80 -10.98 24.64
C ASP A 577 21.52 -10.10 23.63
N GLY A 578 20.77 -9.20 23.01
CA GLY A 578 21.25 -8.14 22.13
C GLY A 578 21.20 -6.74 22.78
N PRO A 579 21.29 -5.69 21.95
CA PRO A 579 21.07 -4.33 22.43
C PRO A 579 19.61 -4.14 22.87
N SER A 580 19.41 -3.46 24.00
CA SER A 580 18.07 -3.20 24.57
C SER A 580 17.24 -4.46 24.80
N THR A 581 17.87 -5.54 25.28
CA THR A 581 17.18 -6.74 25.76
C THR A 581 17.77 -7.19 27.10
N ASP A 582 16.95 -7.81 27.93
CA ASP A 582 17.34 -8.35 29.24
C ASP A 582 16.60 -9.67 29.47
N LEU A 583 17.34 -10.77 29.65
CA LEU A 583 16.83 -12.12 29.85
C LEU A 583 15.84 -12.57 28.75
N GLY A 584 16.07 -12.15 27.51
CA GLY A 584 15.21 -12.46 26.38
C GLY A 584 13.98 -11.58 26.22
N GLU A 585 13.75 -10.61 27.12
CA GLU A 585 12.71 -9.60 26.99
C GLU A 585 13.26 -8.30 26.38
N LEU A 586 12.38 -7.53 25.72
CA LEU A 586 12.73 -6.20 25.24
C LEU A 586 12.87 -5.22 26.42
N ALA A 587 14.06 -4.64 26.55
CA ALA A 587 14.42 -3.69 27.59
C ALA A 587 14.91 -2.38 26.95
N LEU A 588 13.99 -1.48 26.60
CA LEU A 588 14.34 -0.21 25.93
C LEU A 588 15.06 0.78 26.84
N GLY A 589 14.96 0.62 28.16
CA GLY A 589 15.50 1.57 29.13
C GLY A 589 15.78 0.91 30.48
N LYS A 590 15.47 1.65 31.56
CA LYS A 590 15.66 1.19 32.94
C LYS A 590 14.52 1.66 33.84
N ASN A 591 14.15 0.84 34.82
CA ASN A 591 13.17 1.22 35.84
C ASN A 591 13.81 2.19 36.86
N VAL A 592 13.13 3.29 37.18
CA VAL A 592 13.61 4.29 38.16
C VAL A 592 12.52 4.67 39.15
N LEU A 593 12.91 5.07 40.37
CA LEU A 593 11.98 5.59 41.37
C LEU A 593 11.59 7.02 41.02
N VAL A 594 10.29 7.24 40.78
CA VAL A 594 9.72 8.55 40.41
C VAL A 594 8.76 9.01 41.50
N ALA A 595 8.79 10.32 41.80
CA ALA A 595 7.83 10.96 42.70
C ALA A 595 7.15 12.13 41.98
N PHE A 596 5.83 12.15 41.98
CA PHE A 596 5.04 13.26 41.42
C PHE A 596 4.82 14.33 42.48
N MET A 597 5.64 15.39 42.44
CA MET A 597 5.48 16.57 43.29
C MET A 597 6.14 17.79 42.64
N PRO A 598 5.61 19.02 42.84
CA PRO A 598 6.33 20.22 42.45
C PRO A 598 7.61 20.35 43.30
N TRP A 599 8.75 20.57 42.66
CA TRP A 599 10.04 20.71 43.34
C TRP A 599 10.72 22.01 42.97
N MET A 600 10.47 23.06 43.75
CA MET A 600 11.11 24.38 43.62
C MET A 600 11.08 24.98 42.19
N GLY A 601 10.11 24.57 41.36
CA GLY A 601 9.99 25.00 39.97
C GLY A 601 10.97 24.33 38.99
N TYR A 602 11.83 23.41 39.42
CA TYR A 602 12.75 22.70 38.53
C TYR A 602 12.06 21.71 37.58
N ASN A 603 10.88 21.24 37.96
CA ASN A 603 10.01 20.42 37.12
C ASN A 603 8.83 21.21 36.55
N TYR A 604 9.07 22.48 36.21
CA TYR A 604 8.09 23.31 35.52
C TYR A 604 7.90 22.82 34.07
N GLU A 605 6.66 22.89 33.58
CA GLU A 605 6.22 22.26 32.31
C GLU A 605 6.54 20.76 32.28
N ASP A 606 7.31 20.29 31.29
CA ASP A 606 7.68 18.89 31.10
C ASP A 606 9.14 18.62 31.53
N SER A 607 9.74 19.52 32.30
CA SER A 607 11.12 19.37 32.78
C SER A 607 11.24 18.26 33.82
N ILE A 608 12.29 17.45 33.72
CA ILE A 608 12.56 16.35 34.65
C ILE A 608 13.75 16.71 35.54
N LEU A 609 13.54 16.65 36.86
CA LEU A 609 14.62 16.76 37.84
C LEU A 609 15.20 15.37 38.14
N ILE A 610 16.48 15.19 37.87
CA ILE A 610 17.18 13.92 38.12
C ILE A 610 18.07 13.99 39.37
N SER A 611 18.18 12.87 40.07
CA SER A 611 19.12 12.73 41.19
C SER A 611 20.55 12.53 40.65
N GLU A 612 21.54 13.11 41.32
CA GLU A 612 22.97 12.86 41.05
C GLU A 612 23.32 11.36 41.05
N ARG A 613 22.58 10.56 41.81
CA ARG A 613 22.75 9.10 41.85
C ARG A 613 22.56 8.44 40.47
N ILE A 614 21.67 8.96 39.64
CA ILE A 614 21.43 8.44 38.28
C ILE A 614 22.69 8.53 37.42
N VAL A 615 23.44 9.64 37.56
CA VAL A 615 24.71 9.85 36.85
C VAL A 615 25.80 8.96 37.45
N LYS A 616 25.91 8.93 38.79
CA LYS A 616 26.95 8.15 39.49
C LYS A 616 26.85 6.64 39.23
N ASP A 617 25.63 6.12 39.11
CA ASP A 617 25.37 4.69 38.91
C ASP A 617 25.29 4.30 37.41
N ASP A 618 25.70 5.21 36.50
CA ASP A 618 25.70 5.02 35.03
C ASP A 618 24.35 4.49 34.49
N VAL A 619 23.24 5.00 35.04
CA VAL A 619 21.90 4.46 34.78
C VAL A 619 21.48 4.67 33.32
N PHE A 620 21.74 5.85 32.76
CA PHE A 620 21.36 6.22 31.39
C PHE A 620 22.58 6.39 30.46
N THR A 621 23.73 5.84 30.82
CA THR A 621 24.94 5.90 29.99
C THR A 621 24.79 5.00 28.75
N SER A 622 24.97 5.55 27.55
CA SER A 622 24.93 4.84 26.26
C SER A 622 26.32 4.77 25.61
N ILE A 623 26.50 3.85 24.66
CA ILE A 623 27.72 3.75 23.85
C ILE A 623 27.40 4.19 22.42
N HIS A 624 28.20 5.10 21.89
CA HIS A 624 28.13 5.56 20.51
C HIS A 624 29.39 5.15 19.75
N ILE A 625 29.22 4.73 18.50
CA ILE A 625 30.32 4.34 17.61
C ILE A 625 30.21 5.20 16.36
N GLU A 626 31.22 6.05 16.18
CA GLU A 626 31.35 6.91 15.00
C GLU A 626 32.46 6.40 14.09
N GLU A 627 32.23 6.55 12.79
CA GLU A 627 33.16 6.16 11.75
C GLU A 627 33.68 7.42 11.06
N TYR A 628 34.99 7.57 11.04
CA TYR A 628 35.66 8.68 10.37
C TYR A 628 36.43 8.12 9.18
N GLU A 629 36.12 8.63 7.98
CA GLU A 629 36.76 8.20 6.74
C GLU A 629 37.64 9.32 6.17
N ILE A 630 38.84 8.96 5.72
CA ILE A 630 39.68 9.84 4.91
C ILE A 630 40.19 9.08 3.69
N MET A 631 40.18 9.76 2.54
CA MET A 631 40.72 9.23 1.30
C MET A 631 41.95 10.03 0.88
N ALA A 632 43.00 9.32 0.46
CA ALA A 632 44.12 9.87 -0.29
C ALA A 632 43.80 9.78 -1.79
N ARG A 633 43.96 10.89 -2.51
CA ARG A 633 43.63 10.99 -3.95
C ARG A 633 44.83 11.44 -4.76
N ASP A 634 44.86 11.04 -6.02
CA ASP A 634 45.81 11.60 -6.99
C ASP A 634 45.35 12.98 -7.44
N THR A 635 46.13 14.01 -7.08
CA THR A 635 45.91 15.37 -7.57
C THR A 635 46.77 15.66 -8.80
N LYS A 636 46.48 16.76 -9.50
CA LYS A 636 47.30 17.22 -10.63
C LYS A 636 48.74 17.57 -10.23
N LEU A 637 48.98 17.90 -8.96
CA LEU A 637 50.28 18.31 -8.42
C LEU A 637 51.08 17.12 -7.86
N GLY A 638 50.42 15.97 -7.68
CA GLY A 638 51.00 14.76 -7.12
C GLY A 638 49.98 13.96 -6.30
N PRO A 639 50.32 12.72 -5.91
CA PRO A 639 49.51 11.93 -5.00
C PRO A 639 49.44 12.60 -3.61
N GLU A 640 48.28 12.55 -2.97
CA GLU A 640 48.20 12.76 -1.52
C GLU A 640 48.76 11.53 -0.81
N GLU A 641 49.50 11.75 0.28
CA GLU A 641 50.15 10.67 1.04
C GLU A 641 49.60 10.62 2.47
N ILE A 642 49.37 9.41 2.97
CA ILE A 642 49.11 9.14 4.38
C ILE A 642 50.46 8.91 5.04
N THR A 643 50.81 9.76 6.00
CA THR A 643 52.13 9.75 6.65
C THR A 643 52.07 10.43 8.01
N ARG A 644 52.99 10.02 8.89
CA ARG A 644 53.24 10.68 10.17
C ARG A 644 54.03 11.99 10.02
N ASP A 645 54.73 12.20 8.91
CA ASP A 645 55.54 13.41 8.68
C ASP A 645 54.67 14.60 8.23
N ILE A 646 54.02 15.25 9.20
CA ILE A 646 53.06 16.33 8.96
C ILE A 646 53.72 17.69 9.26
N PRO A 647 53.69 18.67 8.33
CA PRO A 647 54.35 19.95 8.54
C PRO A 647 53.66 20.78 9.63
N ASN A 648 54.45 21.51 10.42
CA ASN A 648 53.98 22.43 11.48
C ASN A 648 53.18 21.76 12.62
N VAL A 649 53.33 20.45 12.82
CA VAL A 649 52.72 19.70 13.92
C VAL A 649 53.81 19.27 14.90
N GLY A 650 53.59 19.50 16.21
CA GLY A 650 54.53 19.08 17.26
C GLY A 650 54.42 17.59 17.59
N GLU A 651 55.49 17.00 18.14
CA GLU A 651 55.54 15.59 18.55
C GLU A 651 54.41 15.16 19.50
N GLU A 652 53.91 16.08 20.33
CA GLU A 652 52.80 15.79 21.25
C GLU A 652 51.51 15.41 20.50
N ALA A 653 51.24 16.04 19.35
CA ALA A 653 50.07 15.73 18.53
C ALA A 653 50.27 14.47 17.66
N LEU A 654 51.52 14.05 17.45
CA LEU A 654 51.87 12.82 16.73
C LEU A 654 51.95 11.58 17.65
N ARG A 655 51.84 11.77 18.97
CA ARG A 655 52.04 10.69 19.98
C ARG A 655 51.13 9.48 19.76
N ASN A 656 49.93 9.72 19.24
CA ASN A 656 48.89 8.72 19.05
C ASN A 656 48.99 8.02 17.68
N LEU A 657 49.88 8.48 16.79
CA LEU A 657 50.05 7.95 15.44
C LEU A 657 51.17 6.91 15.37
N ASP A 658 50.96 5.89 14.55
CA ASP A 658 51.94 4.89 14.17
C ASP A 658 52.92 5.41 13.10
N GLU A 659 53.85 4.55 12.68
CA GLU A 659 54.84 4.90 11.66
C GLU A 659 54.22 5.23 10.29
N ALA A 660 53.02 4.70 10.00
CA ALA A 660 52.28 4.99 8.78
C ALA A 660 51.47 6.30 8.87
N GLY A 661 51.34 6.89 10.06
CA GLY A 661 50.53 8.09 10.29
C GLY A 661 49.08 7.78 10.64
N ILE A 662 48.78 6.58 11.14
CA ILE A 662 47.44 6.13 11.52
C ILE A 662 47.38 5.96 13.05
N VAL A 663 46.26 6.34 13.67
CA VAL A 663 46.08 6.23 15.12
C VAL A 663 46.08 4.77 15.61
N TYR A 664 46.66 4.53 16.79
CA TYR A 664 46.65 3.19 17.40
C TYR A 664 45.25 2.77 17.87
N ILE A 665 44.92 1.48 17.70
CA ILE A 665 43.76 0.86 18.35
C ILE A 665 43.96 0.89 19.87
N GLY A 666 42.95 1.39 20.59
CA GLY A 666 42.96 1.60 22.03
C GLY A 666 43.45 2.99 22.46
N ALA A 667 43.85 3.87 21.54
CA ALA A 667 44.23 5.23 21.88
C ALA A 667 43.01 6.05 22.34
N GLU A 668 43.16 6.75 23.46
CA GLU A 668 42.22 7.79 23.87
C GLU A 668 42.54 9.09 23.12
N VAL A 669 41.54 9.62 22.44
CA VAL A 669 41.63 10.78 21.55
C VAL A 669 40.63 11.83 21.99
N GLY A 670 41.09 13.08 21.99
CA GLY A 670 40.28 14.25 22.33
C GLY A 670 40.10 15.20 21.14
N PRO A 671 39.35 16.31 21.35
CA PRO A 671 39.11 17.31 20.32
C PRO A 671 40.41 17.84 19.70
N GLY A 672 40.54 17.75 18.37
CA GLY A 672 41.70 18.25 17.61
C GLY A 672 42.88 17.30 17.47
N ASP A 673 42.86 16.15 18.15
CA ASP A 673 43.85 15.08 17.93
C ASP A 673 43.78 14.56 16.49
N ILE A 674 44.94 14.18 15.94
CA ILE A 674 45.05 13.65 14.57
C ILE A 674 44.76 12.15 14.62
N LEU A 675 43.77 11.71 13.83
CA LEU A 675 43.40 10.30 13.68
C LEU A 675 44.18 9.66 12.53
N VAL A 676 44.28 10.37 11.41
CA VAL A 676 45.05 9.92 10.24
C VAL A 676 45.78 11.10 9.64
N GLY A 677 47.10 11.04 9.66
CA GLY A 677 48.00 12.00 9.05
C GLY A 677 47.89 11.96 7.54
N LYS A 678 47.55 13.09 6.91
CA LYS A 678 47.48 13.23 5.45
C LYS A 678 48.14 14.51 4.99
N ILE A 679 48.99 14.40 3.98
CA ILE A 679 49.62 15.53 3.31
C ILE A 679 49.18 15.63 1.86
N THR A 680 48.90 16.87 1.42
CA THR A 680 48.54 17.17 0.03
C THR A 680 49.63 18.02 -0.61
N PRO A 681 50.17 17.65 -1.78
CA PRO A 681 51.11 18.48 -2.53
C PRO A 681 50.51 19.85 -2.85
N LYS A 682 51.26 20.92 -2.56
CA LYS A 682 50.85 22.31 -2.75
C LYS A 682 51.78 22.99 -3.76
N GLY A 683 51.20 23.69 -4.73
CA GLY A 683 51.97 24.52 -5.65
C GLY A 683 52.55 25.76 -4.96
N GLU A 684 53.71 26.22 -5.42
CA GLU A 684 54.33 27.45 -4.90
C GLU A 684 53.38 28.64 -5.06
N SER A 685 52.99 29.22 -3.92
CA SER A 685 52.24 30.47 -3.89
C SER A 685 53.23 31.64 -4.00
N PRO A 686 52.95 32.69 -4.79
CA PRO A 686 53.84 33.85 -4.87
C PRO A 686 53.93 34.53 -3.50
N MET A 687 55.08 34.38 -2.83
CA MET A 687 55.34 34.95 -1.50
C MET A 687 55.60 36.46 -1.58
N THR A 688 55.15 37.19 -0.56
CA THR A 688 55.45 38.62 -0.44
C THR A 688 56.93 38.85 -0.09
N PRO A 689 57.51 40.04 -0.35
CA PRO A 689 58.88 40.36 0.06
C PRO A 689 59.14 40.16 1.56
N GLU A 690 58.15 40.43 2.40
CA GLU A 690 58.20 40.25 3.86
C GLU A 690 58.32 38.76 4.24
N GLU A 691 57.52 37.88 3.61
CA GLU A 691 57.58 36.43 3.82
C GLU A 691 58.92 35.85 3.33
N LYS A 692 59.44 36.34 2.19
CA LYS A 692 60.77 35.94 1.69
C LYS A 692 61.88 36.35 2.65
N LEU A 693 61.79 37.54 3.25
CA LEU A 693 62.75 38.01 4.24
C LEU A 693 62.70 37.18 5.53
N LEU A 694 61.52 36.91 6.07
CA LEU A 694 61.33 36.05 7.24
C LEU A 694 61.94 34.66 7.01
N ARG A 695 61.68 34.08 5.85
CA ARG A 695 62.22 32.77 5.46
C ARG A 695 63.75 32.75 5.35
N ALA A 696 64.34 33.83 4.83
CA ALA A 696 65.79 33.97 4.75
C ALA A 696 66.45 34.13 6.14
N ILE A 697 65.73 34.71 7.11
CA ILE A 697 66.19 34.88 8.49
C ILE A 697 66.12 33.58 9.29
N PHE A 698 65.00 32.85 9.21
CA PHE A 698 64.76 31.64 10.02
C PHE A 698 65.20 30.33 9.34
N GLY A 699 65.55 30.37 8.05
CA GLY A 699 65.99 29.17 7.33
C GLY A 699 64.89 28.12 7.14
N GLU A 700 63.62 28.47 7.40
CA GLU A 700 62.49 27.57 7.23
C GLU A 700 62.33 27.19 5.74
N LYS A 701 62.45 25.89 5.44
CA LYS A 701 62.03 25.38 4.13
C LYS A 701 60.51 25.47 4.08
N ALA A 702 59.96 26.14 3.07
CA ALA A 702 58.53 26.01 2.80
C ALA A 702 58.27 24.54 2.52
N SER A 703 57.38 23.93 3.28
CA SER A 703 56.91 22.60 2.95
C SER A 703 56.11 22.72 1.66
N ASP A 704 56.52 21.99 0.63
CA ASP A 704 55.78 21.86 -0.64
C ASP A 704 54.47 21.05 -0.45
N VAL A 705 54.10 20.78 0.81
CA VAL A 705 52.95 19.98 1.21
C VAL A 705 52.14 20.73 2.27
N ARG A 706 50.83 20.50 2.24
CA ARG A 706 49.85 21.05 3.18
C ARG A 706 49.28 19.92 4.03
N ASP A 707 49.12 20.18 5.33
CA ASP A 707 48.36 19.30 6.24
C ASP A 707 46.87 19.28 5.84
N THR A 708 46.38 18.09 5.51
CA THR A 708 44.98 17.76 5.21
C THR A 708 44.52 16.54 6.01
N SER A 709 45.14 16.32 7.17
CA SER A 709 44.91 15.20 8.07
C SER A 709 43.49 15.15 8.61
N LEU A 710 43.02 13.94 8.89
CA LEU A 710 41.77 13.70 9.62
C LEU A 710 42.00 13.98 11.09
N ARG A 711 41.17 14.84 11.67
CA ARG A 711 41.24 15.23 13.09
C ARG A 711 39.90 14.97 13.77
N MET A 712 39.95 14.67 15.06
CA MET A 712 38.75 14.53 15.88
C MET A 712 37.96 15.84 15.93
N ALA A 713 36.64 15.74 15.79
CA ALA A 713 35.76 16.90 15.76
C ALA A 713 35.75 17.66 17.11
N PRO A 714 35.47 18.98 17.10
CA PRO A 714 35.38 19.75 18.33
C PRO A 714 34.23 19.26 19.23
N GLY A 715 34.56 18.85 20.46
CA GLY A 715 33.58 18.41 21.46
C GLY A 715 33.52 16.90 21.65
N ASP A 716 34.05 16.13 20.70
CA ASP A 716 34.05 14.68 20.76
C ASP A 716 35.33 14.15 21.40
N TYR A 717 35.18 13.11 22.22
CA TYR A 717 36.27 12.39 22.86
C TYR A 717 35.89 10.92 22.96
N GLY A 718 36.88 10.04 22.87
CA GLY A 718 36.63 8.61 22.92
C GLY A 718 37.87 7.77 22.74
N THR A 719 37.64 6.46 22.56
CA THR A 719 38.69 5.47 22.35
C THR A 719 38.56 4.92 20.94
N VAL A 720 39.68 4.83 20.23
CA VAL A 720 39.73 4.18 18.92
C VAL A 720 39.57 2.67 19.10
N VAL A 721 38.52 2.08 18.56
CA VAL A 721 38.22 0.64 18.73
C VAL A 721 38.62 -0.21 17.52
N GLU A 722 38.63 0.39 16.33
CA GLU A 722 38.93 -0.26 15.05
C GLU A 722 39.48 0.80 14.07
N VAL A 723 40.32 0.37 13.12
CA VAL A 723 41.02 1.21 12.13
C VAL A 723 41.02 0.51 10.78
#